data_AF-A0A4Q3EUN6-F1
#
_entry.id   AF-A0A4Q3EUN6-F1
#
_cell.length_a   1.000
_cell.length_b   1.000
_cell.length_c   1.000
_cell.angle_alpha   90.00
_cell.angle_beta   90.00
_cell.angle_gamma   90.00
#
_symmetry.space_group_name_H-M   'P 1'
#
loop_
_entity.id
_entity.type
_entity.pdbx_description
1 polymer ?
#
loop_
_entity_poly.entity_id
_entity_poly.type
_entity_poly.pdbx_seq_one_letter_code
_entity_poly.pdbx_strand_id
1 'polypeptide(L)'
;MSLRTVLSYIFIFVVSFVFVLPATAQKLNTDSLATARKKVQDSTNAARKQYFDSLRADRAHVNDSMKAARKVVTDSIAAVRKYRESKRYTDSVAKARLRKAEALQATRAKYFDSVKAVRQHTTDSTVAARKAVTDSVRAVLKKRTDSLAVVRKYRESKRYGDSVAVVRQGKLDSIKAVRKIFNDSVATTRKHINDSMTAARKAYNDSVTAVRTKFTDSLKVVRKARTDSLAQAKEKREKDQKTRAKLKEEKMQLALELKINKKRQAWSNEKMLKKKWGVPRQIVQNTFTRYNYYFNTDRKMDEALDNMQRASRDNYDSLLALFPFDPDRDSALLSQDMDSIIQKASVGIQIHDPRTKWGDDLYMLMGQAYYYKADYDNAATAFRYTLSLRDKKKKPNSSSNRPKPGSKVPSIAQADNQKMLDFLKHRSVHNEALLWLARTYTEWKQDGNAESVLDLLDTDPNFPKSMRGRLALERAYLALSQNDPKGAVKHLDIVAKDSDLPSWVRTRAAYINGQVLQQEGQYAAAADNFKRVVDLHPKVEMDFYARKNTAFNQMNAGVDQDEALSSLKKILNDGKYSNYYEQIYYVMGRLAAGSNKTDDAIVYFKKGLQSSKSTKKQKALSFAALGNVYYNQHNYPQAKNYYDSAAVVAAAAANDSDVIVALKRGSVLGQVTGPANTIYVSDSLLALSAMSEKDQRSVVRRYLRSLEQARADSIFRSENGLNNAPVESNNDPNAPSFANWYFSNPVLMQQGSSEFKRKWGNRTLSDNWRRSSAISGFANKNTQSAAPETTDENAVELDENGLPTEDALLAFIPNTDAERADATQRIKAAYMDMGNAYIKLLEDYPQGLSTLDTFEKRFPGKSPRAAEVLYLRYLAAIKQNQLDAAKNYSASLLQDYGDSRWAALVRPTEDGDGITNNNAGVAEYYDNVYNLMLQRQYTEVLRLSRDGQKNYNDSGYIKRFRIVEAVALAGIGEYDLADTVATGFIRANPNDALKPWADAVLAFIKKNRVAPSVNAAPPTSALPGAPPSSAVTSAANAAANATPPATTSKPADTTAVNQPNAGSSNIPPPPAYSYNSKAEHYAVFSFAVMEQRTMGVKAAMGDFNSFKFPAMTLRSDVEMLNNDRGLILTRKFDNALQAKIYMNMLRATPQVFREYKDNEYELFTISADNYRKLKADKDLKAYMNFYKANYK
;
A
#
# COMPACT_ATOMS: atom_id res chain seq x y z
N MET A 1 -32.53 76.09 -27.88
CA MET A 1 -32.61 77.28 -28.76
C MET A 1 -31.21 77.89 -28.86
N SER A 2 -30.84 78.46 -30.02
CA SER A 2 -29.93 79.62 -30.23
C SER A 2 -28.82 79.95 -29.20
N LEU A 3 -27.56 80.28 -29.49
CA LEU A 3 -26.70 80.47 -30.69
C LEU A 3 -25.24 80.39 -30.13
N ARG A 4 -24.17 79.95 -30.80
CA ARG A 4 -23.63 80.37 -32.10
C ARG A 4 -23.24 81.87 -32.20
N THR A 5 -22.45 82.38 -31.25
CA THR A 5 -21.53 83.52 -31.47
C THR A 5 -20.41 83.55 -30.41
N VAL A 6 -19.31 84.25 -30.71
CA VAL A 6 -18.15 84.50 -29.81
C VAL A 6 -17.29 83.27 -29.42
N LEU A 7 -16.75 82.58 -30.43
CA LEU A 7 -15.38 82.05 -30.37
C LEU A 7 -14.70 82.08 -31.77
N SER A 8 -15.13 83.05 -32.58
CA SER A 8 -14.39 83.62 -33.70
C SER A 8 -13.72 84.91 -33.20
N TYR A 9 -12.61 85.33 -33.84
CA TYR A 9 -11.70 86.40 -33.41
C TYR A 9 -10.81 86.05 -32.21
N ILE A 10 -9.67 85.40 -32.50
CA ILE A 10 -8.33 86.03 -32.50
C ILE A 10 -7.35 84.98 -33.06
N PHE A 11 -7.11 85.02 -34.38
CA PHE A 11 -5.80 84.88 -35.05
C PHE A 11 -5.99 84.92 -36.58
N ILE A 12 -6.42 86.07 -37.08
CA ILE A 12 -6.16 86.50 -38.46
C ILE A 12 -5.13 87.61 -38.33
N PHE A 13 -3.86 87.34 -38.67
CA PHE A 13 -2.90 88.27 -39.28
C PHE A 13 -1.55 87.58 -39.46
N VAL A 14 -1.34 86.96 -40.62
CA VAL A 14 -0.21 87.13 -41.55
C VAL A 14 -0.53 86.23 -42.75
N VAL A 15 -0.90 86.86 -43.87
CA VAL A 15 -0.54 86.54 -45.27
C VAL A 15 -1.43 87.44 -46.14
N SER A 16 -0.81 88.37 -46.86
CA SER A 16 -1.38 89.17 -47.94
C SER A 16 -0.20 89.71 -48.77
N PHE A 17 -0.44 90.05 -50.05
CA PHE A 17 0.54 90.20 -51.15
C PHE A 17 1.08 88.84 -51.65
N VAL A 18 1.11 88.51 -52.97
CA VAL A 18 0.99 89.32 -54.20
C VAL A 18 0.02 88.71 -55.25
N PHE A 19 -0.48 89.60 -56.10
CA PHE A 19 -1.39 89.55 -57.25
C PHE A 19 -1.14 88.54 -58.43
N VAL A 20 -2.28 88.06 -58.99
CA VAL A 20 -2.74 88.10 -60.42
C VAL A 20 -1.91 87.49 -61.58
N LEU A 21 -2.49 86.42 -62.18
CA LEU A 21 -2.54 85.99 -63.62
C LEU A 21 -1.23 85.78 -64.43
N PRO A 22 -1.20 84.98 -65.54
CA PRO A 22 -2.33 84.47 -66.33
C PRO A 22 -2.44 82.94 -66.49
N ALA A 23 -3.58 82.51 -67.04
CA ALA A 23 -3.89 81.12 -67.31
C ALA A 23 -3.31 80.64 -68.65
N THR A 24 -2.34 79.71 -68.62
CA THR A 24 -2.03 78.77 -69.72
C THR A 24 -1.19 77.59 -69.23
N ALA A 25 -0.24 77.82 -68.31
CA ALA A 25 0.70 76.78 -67.83
C ALA A 25 0.08 75.70 -66.91
N GLN A 26 -1.13 75.90 -66.36
CA GLN A 26 -1.73 74.92 -65.43
C GLN A 26 -2.30 73.67 -66.12
N LYS A 27 -2.73 73.73 -67.39
CA LYS A 27 -3.41 72.59 -68.05
C LYS A 27 -2.53 71.34 -68.22
N LEU A 28 -1.27 71.51 -68.61
CA LEU A 28 -0.36 70.38 -68.86
C LEU A 28 0.07 69.64 -67.59
N ASN A 29 0.17 70.34 -66.44
CA ASN A 29 0.49 69.69 -65.16
C ASN A 29 -0.75 69.21 -64.37
N THR A 30 -1.95 69.73 -64.64
CA THR A 30 -3.17 69.07 -64.16
C THR A 30 -3.42 67.76 -64.89
N ASP A 31 -3.16 67.67 -66.19
CA ASP A 31 -3.40 66.45 -66.96
C ASP A 31 -2.39 65.33 -66.65
N SER A 32 -1.14 65.66 -66.35
CA SER A 32 -0.13 64.68 -65.90
C SER A 32 -0.45 64.12 -64.50
N LEU A 33 -0.84 64.97 -63.53
CA LEU A 33 -1.27 64.55 -62.20
C LEU A 33 -2.63 63.86 -62.21
N ALA A 34 -3.55 64.26 -63.09
CA ALA A 34 -4.83 63.59 -63.29
C ALA A 34 -4.64 62.21 -63.92
N THR A 35 -3.78 62.05 -64.94
CA THR A 35 -3.46 60.72 -65.50
C THR A 35 -2.65 59.86 -64.55
N ALA A 36 -1.76 60.42 -63.72
CA ALA A 36 -1.06 59.67 -62.67
C ALA A 36 -2.03 59.20 -61.57
N ARG A 37 -2.90 60.08 -61.06
CA ARG A 37 -3.95 59.71 -60.09
C ARG A 37 -4.94 58.72 -60.70
N LYS A 38 -5.32 58.89 -61.95
CA LYS A 38 -6.18 57.96 -62.68
C LYS A 38 -5.51 56.59 -62.84
N LYS A 39 -4.22 56.51 -63.22
CA LYS A 39 -3.46 55.25 -63.23
C LYS A 39 -3.36 54.57 -61.86
N VAL A 40 -3.17 55.33 -60.77
CA VAL A 40 -3.16 54.78 -59.40
C VAL A 40 -4.56 54.36 -58.94
N GLN A 41 -5.59 55.11 -59.31
CA GLN A 41 -6.98 54.78 -59.00
C GLN A 41 -7.46 53.58 -59.83
N ASP A 42 -7.06 53.48 -61.09
CA ASP A 42 -7.33 52.35 -61.98
C ASP A 42 -6.52 51.11 -61.56
N SER A 43 -5.29 51.25 -61.08
CA SER A 43 -4.52 50.11 -60.54
C SER A 43 -5.06 49.62 -59.20
N THR A 44 -5.50 50.51 -58.31
CA THR A 44 -6.15 50.13 -57.04
C THR A 44 -7.56 49.60 -57.24
N ASN A 45 -8.30 50.11 -58.24
CA ASN A 45 -9.57 49.53 -58.68
C ASN A 45 -9.38 48.19 -59.38
N ALA A 46 -8.31 48.00 -60.18
CA ALA A 46 -7.97 46.73 -60.80
C ALA A 46 -7.54 45.69 -59.75
N ALA A 47 -6.72 46.07 -58.76
CA ALA A 47 -6.34 45.21 -57.64
C ALA A 47 -7.55 44.86 -56.75
N ARG A 48 -8.43 45.82 -56.46
CA ARG A 48 -9.72 45.54 -55.80
C ARG A 48 -10.62 44.64 -56.66
N LYS A 49 -10.69 44.87 -57.96
CA LYS A 49 -11.46 44.05 -58.89
C LYS A 49 -10.90 42.62 -58.91
N GLN A 50 -9.59 42.42 -59.03
CA GLN A 50 -8.96 41.11 -58.91
C GLN A 50 -9.21 40.46 -57.55
N TYR A 51 -9.15 41.19 -56.44
CA TYR A 51 -9.45 40.67 -55.10
C TYR A 51 -10.93 40.31 -54.91
N PHE A 52 -11.85 41.13 -55.44
CA PHE A 52 -13.28 40.83 -55.43
C PHE A 52 -13.67 39.76 -56.42
N ASP A 53 -13.00 39.64 -57.55
CA ASP A 53 -13.20 38.61 -58.57
C ASP A 53 -12.59 37.29 -58.10
N SER A 54 -11.47 37.28 -57.35
CA SER A 54 -10.96 36.10 -56.67
C SER A 54 -11.90 35.69 -55.52
N LEU A 55 -12.42 36.63 -54.72
CA LEU A 55 -13.48 36.32 -53.74
C LEU A 55 -14.79 35.86 -54.37
N ARG A 56 -15.11 36.32 -55.59
CA ARG A 56 -16.29 35.87 -56.35
C ARG A 56 -16.03 34.51 -56.99
N ALA A 57 -14.79 34.21 -57.41
CA ALA A 57 -14.35 32.90 -57.87
C ALA A 57 -14.26 31.88 -56.72
N ASP A 58 -13.71 32.23 -55.57
CA ASP A 58 -13.70 31.39 -54.36
C ASP A 58 -15.13 31.13 -53.87
N ARG A 59 -15.99 32.16 -53.86
CA ARG A 59 -17.42 31.96 -53.55
C ARG A 59 -18.15 31.17 -54.63
N ALA A 60 -17.77 31.28 -55.91
CA ALA A 60 -18.30 30.45 -56.98
C ALA A 60 -17.84 29.00 -56.79
N HIS A 61 -16.56 28.72 -56.60
CA HIS A 61 -16.02 27.40 -56.27
C HIS A 61 -16.63 26.81 -55.00
N VAL A 62 -16.88 27.60 -53.96
CA VAL A 62 -17.57 27.15 -52.74
C VAL A 62 -19.07 26.90 -52.98
N ASN A 63 -19.74 27.73 -53.80
CA ASN A 63 -21.13 27.48 -54.20
C ASN A 63 -21.27 26.35 -55.21
N ASP A 64 -20.27 26.09 -56.05
CA ASP A 64 -20.25 25.05 -57.06
C ASP A 64 -19.78 23.72 -56.45
N SER A 65 -18.90 23.74 -55.44
CA SER A 65 -18.65 22.58 -54.58
C SER A 65 -19.84 22.30 -53.68
N MET A 66 -20.55 23.31 -53.17
CA MET A 66 -21.81 23.10 -52.45
C MET A 66 -22.96 22.69 -53.37
N LYS A 67 -23.04 23.18 -54.62
CA LYS A 67 -23.98 22.69 -55.63
C LYS A 67 -23.61 21.29 -56.07
N ALA A 68 -22.34 20.94 -56.23
CA ALA A 68 -21.89 19.59 -56.54
C ALA A 68 -22.15 18.64 -55.38
N ALA A 69 -21.90 19.05 -54.13
CA ALA A 69 -22.25 18.26 -52.95
C ALA A 69 -23.77 18.11 -52.79
N ARG A 70 -24.54 19.19 -52.94
CA ARG A 70 -26.01 19.14 -52.95
C ARG A 70 -26.55 18.32 -54.12
N LYS A 71 -25.92 18.41 -55.30
CA LYS A 71 -26.25 17.62 -56.49
C LYS A 71 -25.92 16.15 -56.30
N VAL A 72 -24.76 15.78 -55.73
CA VAL A 72 -24.44 14.40 -55.35
C VAL A 72 -25.42 13.90 -54.28
N VAL A 73 -25.87 14.74 -53.36
CA VAL A 73 -26.91 14.39 -52.37
C VAL A 73 -28.29 14.25 -53.02
N THR A 74 -28.71 15.14 -53.92
CA THR A 74 -29.99 15.00 -54.64
C THR A 74 -29.96 13.90 -55.68
N ASP A 75 -28.83 13.64 -56.34
CA ASP A 75 -28.65 12.59 -57.35
C ASP A 75 -28.52 11.23 -56.66
N SER A 76 -27.92 11.14 -55.47
CA SER A 76 -27.97 9.92 -54.64
C SER A 76 -29.35 9.69 -54.02
N ILE A 77 -30.07 10.73 -53.57
CA ILE A 77 -31.47 10.61 -53.11
C ILE A 77 -32.40 10.28 -54.29
N ALA A 78 -32.18 10.85 -55.47
CA ALA A 78 -32.94 10.57 -56.68
C ALA A 78 -32.59 9.19 -57.26
N ALA A 79 -31.34 8.74 -57.17
CA ALA A 79 -30.94 7.37 -57.48
C ALA A 79 -31.53 6.38 -56.48
N VAL A 80 -31.62 6.72 -55.19
CA VAL A 80 -32.32 5.91 -54.18
C VAL A 80 -33.84 5.90 -54.40
N ARG A 81 -34.46 7.00 -54.87
CA ARG A 81 -35.86 7.03 -55.29
C ARG A 81 -36.09 6.22 -56.57
N LYS A 82 -35.37 6.49 -57.66
CA LYS A 82 -35.41 5.68 -58.90
C LYS A 82 -35.09 4.21 -58.64
N TYR A 83 -34.18 3.89 -57.73
CA TYR A 83 -33.93 2.50 -57.32
C TYR A 83 -35.17 1.95 -56.61
N ARG A 84 -35.72 2.63 -55.61
CA ARG A 84 -36.96 2.22 -54.90
C ARG A 84 -38.20 2.09 -55.79
N GLU A 85 -38.30 2.93 -56.81
CA GLU A 85 -39.36 2.93 -57.83
C GLU A 85 -39.04 1.96 -58.98
N SER A 86 -37.80 1.47 -59.11
CA SER A 86 -37.44 0.50 -60.14
C SER A 86 -38.08 -0.86 -59.87
N LYS A 87 -38.52 -1.50 -60.96
CA LYS A 87 -39.05 -2.87 -60.93
C LYS A 87 -38.09 -3.84 -60.22
N ARG A 88 -36.77 -3.61 -60.31
CA ARG A 88 -35.75 -4.42 -59.62
C ARG A 88 -35.74 -4.26 -58.09
N TYR A 89 -36.11 -3.11 -57.52
CA TYR A 89 -36.25 -2.98 -56.07
C TYR A 89 -37.60 -3.51 -55.58
N THR A 90 -38.69 -3.24 -56.31
CA THR A 90 -39.97 -3.87 -55.98
C THR A 90 -39.86 -5.38 -56.07
N ASP A 91 -39.16 -5.93 -57.06
CA ASP A 91 -38.91 -7.37 -57.20
C ASP A 91 -37.91 -7.91 -56.16
N SER A 92 -36.91 -7.14 -55.72
CA SER A 92 -35.97 -7.58 -54.68
C SER A 92 -36.57 -7.49 -53.28
N VAL A 93 -37.40 -6.49 -52.99
CA VAL A 93 -38.18 -6.36 -51.76
C VAL A 93 -39.36 -7.31 -51.77
N ALA A 94 -39.98 -7.58 -52.92
CA ALA A 94 -40.93 -8.68 -53.08
C ALA A 94 -40.22 -10.02 -52.84
N LYS A 95 -39.08 -10.32 -53.47
CA LYS A 95 -38.29 -11.54 -53.16
C LYS A 95 -37.82 -11.60 -51.70
N ALA A 96 -37.50 -10.48 -51.06
CA ALA A 96 -37.08 -10.47 -49.65
C ALA A 96 -38.28 -10.65 -48.71
N ARG A 97 -39.45 -10.07 -49.02
CA ARG A 97 -40.71 -10.29 -48.31
C ARG A 97 -41.26 -11.69 -48.55
N LEU A 98 -41.14 -12.21 -49.77
CA LEU A 98 -41.47 -13.58 -50.17
C LEU A 98 -40.55 -14.54 -49.41
N ARG A 99 -39.22 -14.41 -49.50
CA ARG A 99 -38.28 -15.23 -48.69
C ARG A 99 -38.50 -15.10 -47.18
N LYS A 100 -38.91 -13.94 -46.68
CA LYS A 100 -39.22 -13.76 -45.24
C LYS A 100 -40.58 -14.36 -44.88
N ALA A 101 -41.56 -14.32 -45.78
CA ALA A 101 -42.87 -14.96 -45.64
C ALA A 101 -42.75 -16.47 -45.78
N GLU A 102 -42.04 -16.98 -46.79
CA GLU A 102 -41.62 -18.37 -46.97
C GLU A 102 -40.79 -18.87 -45.78
N ALA A 103 -39.85 -18.08 -45.24
CA ALA A 103 -39.13 -18.45 -44.03
C ALA A 103 -40.05 -18.49 -42.80
N LEU A 104 -40.94 -17.51 -42.64
CA LEU A 104 -41.94 -17.50 -41.56
C LEU A 104 -42.95 -18.64 -41.70
N GLN A 105 -43.37 -18.94 -42.92
CA GLN A 105 -44.30 -20.01 -43.29
C GLN A 105 -43.62 -21.37 -43.22
N ALA A 106 -42.31 -21.48 -43.48
CA ALA A 106 -41.51 -22.67 -43.24
C ALA A 106 -41.23 -22.86 -41.74
N THR A 107 -41.05 -21.80 -40.94
CA THR A 107 -40.99 -21.92 -39.48
C THR A 107 -42.36 -22.25 -38.87
N ARG A 108 -43.45 -21.68 -39.41
CA ARG A 108 -44.82 -22.07 -39.03
C ARG A 108 -45.16 -23.47 -39.49
N ALA A 109 -44.78 -23.88 -40.69
CA ALA A 109 -44.94 -25.25 -41.18
C ALA A 109 -44.15 -26.20 -40.30
N LYS A 110 -42.84 -25.99 -40.06
CA LYS A 110 -42.05 -26.79 -39.12
C LYS A 110 -42.61 -26.82 -37.71
N TYR A 111 -43.20 -25.73 -37.23
CA TYR A 111 -43.87 -25.68 -35.91
C TYR A 111 -45.20 -26.44 -35.92
N PHE A 112 -46.03 -26.26 -36.95
CA PHE A 112 -47.29 -27.00 -37.12
C PHE A 112 -47.06 -28.47 -37.46
N ASP A 113 -45.96 -28.83 -38.13
CA ASP A 113 -45.51 -30.18 -38.41
C ASP A 113 -44.90 -30.81 -37.16
N SER A 114 -44.17 -30.07 -36.31
CA SER A 114 -43.77 -30.58 -35.00
C SER A 114 -44.97 -30.74 -34.07
N VAL A 115 -45.95 -29.82 -34.10
CA VAL A 115 -47.20 -29.94 -33.32
C VAL A 115 -48.10 -31.03 -33.90
N LYS A 116 -48.11 -31.26 -35.22
CA LYS A 116 -48.83 -32.34 -35.89
C LYS A 116 -48.16 -33.69 -35.67
N ALA A 117 -46.82 -33.75 -35.67
CA ALA A 117 -46.06 -34.95 -35.33
C ALA A 117 -46.13 -35.28 -33.84
N VAL A 118 -46.14 -34.28 -32.95
CA VAL A 118 -46.43 -34.48 -31.51
C VAL A 118 -47.89 -34.90 -31.33
N ARG A 119 -48.85 -34.28 -32.03
CA ARG A 119 -50.25 -34.73 -32.01
C ARG A 119 -50.39 -36.16 -32.53
N GLN A 120 -49.81 -36.49 -33.68
CA GLN A 120 -49.77 -37.85 -34.23
C GLN A 120 -49.13 -38.80 -33.23
N HIS A 121 -47.94 -38.51 -32.70
CA HIS A 121 -47.31 -39.32 -31.66
C HIS A 121 -48.20 -39.48 -30.41
N THR A 122 -48.98 -38.47 -29.99
CA THR A 122 -49.95 -38.61 -28.90
C THR A 122 -51.22 -39.38 -29.30
N THR A 123 -51.74 -39.26 -30.53
CA THR A 123 -52.85 -40.11 -31.00
C THR A 123 -52.39 -41.54 -31.24
N ASP A 124 -51.20 -41.75 -31.78
CA ASP A 124 -50.61 -43.06 -32.04
C ASP A 124 -50.22 -43.72 -30.71
N SER A 125 -49.70 -42.96 -29.73
CA SER A 125 -49.46 -43.44 -28.37
C SER A 125 -50.77 -43.74 -27.62
N THR A 126 -51.82 -42.93 -27.76
CA THR A 126 -53.12 -43.22 -27.13
C THR A 126 -53.91 -44.30 -27.85
N VAL A 127 -53.77 -44.47 -29.17
CA VAL A 127 -54.31 -45.59 -29.94
C VAL A 127 -53.52 -46.86 -29.66
N ALA A 128 -52.20 -46.81 -29.52
CA ALA A 128 -51.37 -47.93 -29.10
C ALA A 128 -51.64 -48.31 -27.65
N ALA A 129 -51.83 -47.35 -26.74
CA ALA A 129 -52.23 -47.61 -25.36
C ALA A 129 -53.66 -48.19 -25.29
N ARG A 130 -54.62 -47.63 -26.03
CA ARG A 130 -55.97 -48.21 -26.16
C ARG A 130 -55.92 -49.60 -26.78
N LYS A 131 -55.12 -49.83 -27.82
CA LYS A 131 -54.93 -51.15 -28.43
C LYS A 131 -54.28 -52.13 -27.46
N ALA A 132 -53.24 -51.75 -26.73
CA ALA A 132 -52.61 -52.58 -25.69
C ALA A 132 -53.56 -52.86 -24.52
N VAL A 133 -54.43 -51.92 -24.15
CA VAL A 133 -55.51 -52.16 -23.17
C VAL A 133 -56.56 -53.10 -23.75
N THR A 134 -57.04 -52.90 -24.98
CA THR A 134 -58.03 -53.79 -25.63
C THR A 134 -57.46 -55.19 -25.86
N ASP A 135 -56.19 -55.32 -26.25
CA ASP A 135 -55.51 -56.59 -26.46
C ASP A 135 -55.16 -57.26 -25.13
N SER A 136 -54.85 -56.51 -24.06
CA SER A 136 -54.71 -57.09 -22.71
C SER A 136 -56.06 -57.52 -22.13
N VAL A 137 -57.14 -56.77 -22.34
CA VAL A 137 -58.52 -57.17 -21.99
C VAL A 137 -58.96 -58.38 -22.81
N ARG A 138 -58.66 -58.43 -24.12
CA ARG A 138 -58.94 -59.59 -24.99
C ARG A 138 -58.11 -60.80 -24.59
N ALA A 139 -56.85 -60.63 -24.17
CA ALA A 139 -56.01 -61.70 -23.65
C ALA A 139 -56.46 -62.17 -22.26
N VAL A 140 -56.95 -61.28 -21.39
CA VAL A 140 -57.55 -61.64 -20.09
C VAL A 140 -58.90 -62.32 -20.27
N LEU A 141 -59.74 -61.88 -21.20
CA LEU A 141 -60.99 -62.55 -21.57
C LEU A 141 -60.73 -63.93 -22.16
N LYS A 142 -59.74 -64.06 -23.06
CA LYS A 142 -59.30 -65.36 -23.59
C LYS A 142 -58.76 -66.27 -22.48
N LYS A 143 -57.87 -65.78 -21.60
CA LYS A 143 -57.44 -66.54 -20.41
C LYS A 143 -58.60 -66.86 -19.46
N ARG A 144 -59.66 -66.04 -19.38
CA ARG A 144 -60.86 -66.33 -18.59
C ARG A 144 -61.72 -67.41 -19.24
N THR A 145 -61.91 -67.42 -20.55
CA THR A 145 -62.60 -68.52 -21.26
C THR A 145 -61.80 -69.82 -21.19
N ASP A 146 -60.48 -69.75 -21.39
CA ASP A 146 -59.57 -70.90 -21.34
C ASP A 146 -59.51 -71.48 -19.91
N SER A 147 -59.43 -70.63 -18.88
CA SER A 147 -59.48 -71.08 -17.48
C SER A 147 -60.86 -71.59 -17.04
N LEU A 148 -61.97 -71.06 -17.58
CA LEU A 148 -63.31 -71.62 -17.34
C LEU A 148 -63.49 -72.99 -18.02
N ALA A 149 -62.88 -73.21 -19.19
CA ALA A 149 -62.83 -74.52 -19.84
C ALA A 149 -62.00 -75.54 -19.03
N VAL A 150 -60.87 -75.11 -18.46
CA VAL A 150 -60.04 -75.95 -17.56
C VAL A 150 -60.75 -76.22 -16.23
N VAL A 151 -61.44 -75.24 -15.63
CA VAL A 151 -62.19 -75.41 -14.37
C VAL A 151 -63.38 -76.36 -14.53
N ARG A 152 -64.02 -76.44 -15.71
CA ARG A 152 -65.03 -77.48 -15.99
C ARG A 152 -64.40 -78.88 -15.98
N LYS A 153 -63.26 -79.09 -16.64
CA LYS A 153 -62.56 -80.40 -16.64
C LYS A 153 -61.87 -80.76 -15.32
N TYR A 154 -61.62 -79.81 -14.43
CA TYR A 154 -60.97 -80.06 -13.13
C TYR A 154 -61.98 -80.32 -11.99
N ARG A 155 -63.27 -79.98 -12.18
CA ARG A 155 -64.35 -80.24 -11.20
C ARG A 155 -64.82 -81.70 -11.11
N GLU A 156 -64.29 -82.58 -11.95
CA GLU A 156 -64.72 -83.99 -12.05
C GLU A 156 -63.64 -85.00 -11.60
N SER A 157 -62.51 -84.54 -11.03
CA SER A 157 -61.41 -85.44 -10.60
C SER A 157 -61.19 -85.44 -9.08
N LYS A 158 -61.13 -86.65 -8.49
CA LYS A 158 -61.17 -86.91 -7.04
C LYS A 158 -59.81 -86.74 -6.32
N ARG A 159 -59.00 -85.75 -6.71
CA ARG A 159 -57.70 -85.40 -6.09
C ARG A 159 -57.47 -83.89 -5.95
N TYR A 160 -58.50 -83.17 -5.50
CA TYR A 160 -58.40 -81.73 -5.14
C TYR A 160 -57.90 -81.50 -3.69
N GLY A 161 -57.62 -82.55 -2.91
CA GLY A 161 -57.24 -82.44 -1.49
C GLY A 161 -55.81 -81.96 -1.25
N ASP A 162 -54.83 -82.57 -1.91
CA ASP A 162 -53.43 -82.52 -1.46
C ASP A 162 -52.48 -81.87 -2.48
N SER A 163 -52.20 -80.57 -2.31
CA SER A 163 -50.90 -79.90 -2.62
C SER A 163 -50.96 -78.36 -2.63
N VAL A 164 -51.67 -77.73 -1.68
CA VAL A 164 -51.75 -76.25 -1.56
C VAL A 164 -50.40 -75.58 -1.22
N ALA A 165 -49.40 -76.35 -0.78
CA ALA A 165 -48.05 -75.83 -0.45
C ALA A 165 -47.22 -75.41 -1.68
N VAL A 166 -47.20 -76.19 -2.76
CA VAL A 166 -46.32 -75.95 -3.93
C VAL A 166 -46.74 -74.70 -4.72
N VAL A 167 -48.04 -74.40 -4.75
CA VAL A 167 -48.61 -73.26 -5.48
C VAL A 167 -48.18 -71.91 -4.87
N ARG A 168 -47.82 -71.85 -3.59
CA ARG A 168 -47.45 -70.59 -2.92
C ARG A 168 -46.04 -70.11 -3.27
N GLN A 169 -45.08 -71.04 -3.41
CA GLN A 169 -43.70 -70.74 -3.80
C GLN A 169 -43.63 -70.28 -5.27
N GLY A 170 -44.16 -71.07 -6.20
CA GLY A 170 -44.11 -70.77 -7.64
C GLY A 170 -44.80 -69.46 -8.03
N LYS A 171 -45.80 -69.02 -7.26
CA LYS A 171 -46.46 -67.72 -7.47
C LYS A 171 -45.59 -66.53 -7.04
N LEU A 172 -44.77 -66.68 -6.01
CA LEU A 172 -43.83 -65.64 -5.56
C LEU A 172 -42.62 -65.52 -6.50
N ASP A 173 -42.07 -66.64 -6.96
CA ASP A 173 -40.93 -66.62 -7.88
C ASP A 173 -41.30 -66.13 -9.27
N SER A 174 -42.50 -66.48 -9.76
CA SER A 174 -43.08 -65.87 -10.97
C SER A 174 -43.23 -64.35 -10.84
N ILE A 175 -43.73 -63.86 -9.70
CA ILE A 175 -43.86 -62.41 -9.45
C ILE A 175 -42.50 -61.72 -9.36
N LYS A 176 -41.49 -62.33 -8.72
CA LYS A 176 -40.11 -61.81 -8.70
C LYS A 176 -39.50 -61.74 -10.10
N ALA A 177 -39.62 -62.79 -10.91
CA ALA A 177 -39.10 -62.84 -12.27
C ALA A 177 -39.74 -61.76 -13.16
N VAL A 178 -41.07 -61.63 -13.14
CA VAL A 178 -41.78 -60.59 -13.90
C VAL A 178 -41.41 -59.18 -13.43
N ARG A 179 -41.28 -58.96 -12.11
CA ARG A 179 -40.90 -57.66 -11.56
C ARG A 179 -39.44 -57.29 -11.88
N LYS A 180 -38.53 -58.27 -11.95
CA LYS A 180 -37.15 -58.07 -12.42
C LYS A 180 -37.12 -57.69 -13.91
N ILE A 181 -37.76 -58.48 -14.78
CA ILE A 181 -37.81 -58.21 -16.22
C ILE A 181 -38.44 -56.84 -16.51
N PHE A 182 -39.50 -56.47 -15.79
CA PHE A 182 -40.11 -55.15 -15.89
C PHE A 182 -39.16 -54.02 -15.45
N ASN A 183 -38.48 -54.18 -14.30
CA ASN A 183 -37.53 -53.18 -13.81
C ASN A 183 -36.30 -53.04 -14.72
N ASP A 184 -35.76 -54.14 -15.23
CA ASP A 184 -34.60 -54.15 -16.15
C ASP A 184 -34.98 -53.52 -17.51
N SER A 185 -36.19 -53.77 -18.01
CA SER A 185 -36.79 -53.11 -19.19
C SER A 185 -36.99 -51.61 -18.97
N VAL A 186 -37.53 -51.19 -17.82
CA VAL A 186 -37.70 -49.77 -17.47
C VAL A 186 -36.33 -49.09 -17.26
N ALA A 187 -35.34 -49.78 -16.70
CA ALA A 187 -33.99 -49.24 -16.50
C ALA A 187 -33.25 -49.05 -17.84
N THR A 188 -33.29 -50.03 -18.74
CA THR A 188 -32.74 -49.89 -20.10
C THR A 188 -33.47 -48.80 -20.90
N THR A 189 -34.80 -48.74 -20.82
CA THR A 189 -35.57 -47.67 -21.50
C THR A 189 -35.24 -46.29 -20.96
N ARG A 190 -35.13 -46.12 -19.63
CA ARG A 190 -34.67 -44.85 -19.00
C ARG A 190 -33.23 -44.51 -19.40
N LYS A 191 -32.33 -45.50 -19.48
CA LYS A 191 -30.95 -45.30 -19.93
C LYS A 191 -30.93 -44.81 -21.38
N HIS A 192 -31.64 -45.46 -22.30
CA HIS A 192 -31.73 -45.01 -23.70
C HIS A 192 -32.36 -43.62 -23.84
N ILE A 193 -33.37 -43.27 -23.03
CA ILE A 193 -33.95 -41.93 -23.00
C ILE A 193 -32.94 -40.90 -22.50
N ASN A 194 -32.21 -41.18 -21.42
CA ASN A 194 -31.18 -40.30 -20.89
C ASN A 194 -29.99 -40.17 -21.85
N ASP A 195 -29.48 -41.25 -22.42
CA ASP A 195 -28.36 -41.26 -23.37
C ASP A 195 -28.75 -40.49 -24.64
N SER A 196 -29.96 -40.70 -25.16
CA SER A 196 -30.51 -39.94 -26.30
C SER A 196 -30.68 -38.45 -25.97
N MET A 197 -31.21 -38.11 -24.79
CA MET A 197 -31.37 -36.71 -24.38
C MET A 197 -30.02 -36.04 -24.08
N THR A 198 -29.01 -36.79 -23.61
CA THR A 198 -27.65 -36.30 -23.40
C THR A 198 -26.92 -36.10 -24.72
N ALA A 199 -27.07 -37.02 -25.68
CA ALA A 199 -26.57 -36.87 -27.04
C ALA A 199 -27.24 -35.68 -27.76
N ALA A 200 -28.55 -35.50 -27.62
CA ALA A 200 -29.28 -34.37 -28.18
C ALA A 200 -28.86 -33.02 -27.54
N ARG A 201 -28.70 -32.97 -26.21
CA ARG A 201 -28.17 -31.79 -25.50
C ARG A 201 -26.72 -31.49 -25.91
N LYS A 202 -25.88 -32.52 -26.07
CA LYS A 202 -24.50 -32.37 -26.54
C LYS A 202 -24.47 -31.84 -27.98
N ALA A 203 -25.18 -32.45 -28.92
CA ALA A 203 -25.25 -31.99 -30.30
C ALA A 203 -25.82 -30.56 -30.43
N TYR A 204 -26.84 -30.23 -29.63
CA TYR A 204 -27.36 -28.87 -29.55
C TYR A 204 -26.30 -27.88 -29.02
N ASN A 205 -25.66 -28.19 -27.88
CA ASN A 205 -24.62 -27.36 -27.30
C ASN A 205 -23.40 -27.23 -28.21
N ASP A 206 -22.94 -28.31 -28.86
CA ASP A 206 -21.83 -28.30 -29.81
C ASP A 206 -22.17 -27.43 -31.04
N SER A 207 -23.42 -27.49 -31.54
CA SER A 207 -23.88 -26.61 -32.62
C SER A 207 -23.95 -25.12 -32.20
N VAL A 208 -24.48 -24.83 -31.01
CA VAL A 208 -24.54 -23.48 -30.43
C VAL A 208 -23.13 -22.95 -30.15
N THR A 209 -22.22 -23.81 -29.71
CA THR A 209 -20.82 -23.46 -29.44
C THR A 209 -20.06 -23.24 -30.74
N ALA A 210 -20.24 -24.06 -31.77
CA ALA A 210 -19.65 -23.86 -33.10
C ALA A 210 -20.18 -22.60 -33.80
N VAL A 211 -21.45 -22.24 -33.61
CA VAL A 211 -22.00 -20.96 -34.08
C VAL A 211 -21.44 -19.80 -33.25
N ARG A 212 -21.36 -19.93 -31.92
CA ARG A 212 -20.77 -18.92 -31.04
C ARG A 212 -19.29 -18.69 -31.35
N THR A 213 -18.46 -19.73 -31.56
CA THR A 213 -17.04 -19.58 -31.88
C THR A 213 -16.85 -18.87 -33.23
N LYS A 214 -17.55 -19.30 -34.28
CA LYS A 214 -17.56 -18.59 -35.57
C LYS A 214 -18.00 -17.12 -35.44
N PHE A 215 -19.00 -16.83 -34.61
CA PHE A 215 -19.46 -15.45 -34.36
C PHE A 215 -18.48 -14.66 -33.49
N THR A 216 -17.81 -15.28 -32.51
CA THR A 216 -16.79 -14.63 -31.67
C THR A 216 -15.49 -14.41 -32.39
N ASP A 217 -15.09 -15.29 -33.31
CA ASP A 217 -13.82 -15.16 -34.04
C ASP A 217 -13.96 -14.17 -35.19
N SER A 218 -15.09 -14.15 -35.90
CA SER A 218 -15.44 -13.03 -36.79
C SER A 218 -15.58 -11.71 -36.02
N LEU A 219 -16.20 -11.70 -34.83
CA LEU A 219 -16.19 -10.52 -33.95
C LEU A 219 -14.79 -10.18 -33.42
N LYS A 220 -13.87 -11.11 -33.19
CA LYS A 220 -12.49 -10.82 -32.79
C LYS A 220 -11.73 -10.18 -33.95
N VAL A 221 -11.87 -10.69 -35.18
CA VAL A 221 -11.25 -10.09 -36.37
C VAL A 221 -11.81 -8.68 -36.61
N VAL A 222 -13.14 -8.51 -36.56
CA VAL A 222 -13.78 -7.19 -36.73
C VAL A 222 -13.47 -6.25 -35.57
N ARG A 223 -13.46 -6.72 -34.32
CA ARG A 223 -13.09 -5.91 -33.15
C ARG A 223 -11.62 -5.53 -33.21
N LYS A 224 -10.70 -6.44 -33.53
CA LYS A 224 -9.27 -6.16 -33.68
C LYS A 224 -9.03 -5.14 -34.79
N ALA A 225 -9.55 -5.37 -35.99
CA ALA A 225 -9.46 -4.40 -37.09
C ALA A 225 -10.07 -3.03 -36.71
N ARG A 226 -11.16 -3.02 -35.93
CA ARG A 226 -11.81 -1.79 -35.46
C ARG A 226 -11.10 -1.13 -34.28
N THR A 227 -10.45 -1.88 -33.37
CA THR A 227 -9.63 -1.32 -32.28
C THR A 227 -8.31 -0.81 -32.82
N ASP A 228 -7.70 -1.51 -33.77
CA ASP A 228 -6.43 -1.12 -34.37
C ASP A 228 -6.65 0.12 -35.27
N SER A 229 -7.74 0.14 -36.05
CA SER A 229 -8.17 1.32 -36.82
C SER A 229 -8.61 2.49 -35.92
N LEU A 230 -9.30 2.24 -34.81
CA LEU A 230 -9.75 3.31 -33.88
C LEU A 230 -8.62 3.78 -32.96
N ALA A 231 -7.63 2.94 -32.67
CA ALA A 231 -6.37 3.30 -32.00
C ALA A 231 -5.51 4.15 -32.93
N GLN A 232 -5.28 3.73 -34.19
CA GLN A 232 -4.61 4.56 -35.20
C GLN A 232 -5.37 5.86 -35.46
N ALA A 233 -6.71 5.84 -35.50
CA ALA A 233 -7.51 7.05 -35.65
C ALA A 233 -7.52 7.93 -34.39
N LYS A 234 -7.39 7.36 -33.18
CA LYS A 234 -7.19 8.11 -31.92
C LYS A 234 -5.80 8.71 -31.88
N GLU A 235 -4.76 7.93 -32.12
CA GLU A 235 -3.36 8.38 -32.14
C GLU A 235 -3.14 9.44 -33.21
N LYS A 236 -3.70 9.25 -34.42
CA LYS A 236 -3.69 10.26 -35.47
C LYS A 236 -4.52 11.48 -35.09
N ARG A 237 -5.71 11.33 -34.50
CA ARG A 237 -6.47 12.48 -33.97
C ARG A 237 -5.77 13.19 -32.83
N GLU A 238 -5.04 12.50 -31.97
CA GLU A 238 -4.33 13.06 -30.83
C GLU A 238 -3.04 13.74 -31.28
N LYS A 239 -2.33 13.18 -32.27
CA LYS A 239 -1.24 13.87 -32.99
C LYS A 239 -1.75 15.06 -33.78
N ASP A 240 -2.87 14.95 -34.49
CA ASP A 240 -3.54 16.05 -35.19
C ASP A 240 -4.07 17.10 -34.21
N GLN A 241 -4.51 16.71 -33.01
CA GLN A 241 -5.03 17.62 -31.98
C GLN A 241 -3.90 18.29 -31.21
N LYS A 242 -2.80 17.58 -30.89
CA LYS A 242 -1.58 18.16 -30.32
C LYS A 242 -0.88 19.07 -31.32
N THR A 243 -0.76 18.69 -32.59
CA THR A 243 -0.23 19.57 -33.64
C THR A 243 -1.15 20.75 -33.89
N ARG A 244 -2.49 20.59 -33.98
CA ARG A 244 -3.42 21.73 -34.10
C ARG A 244 -3.45 22.61 -32.84
N ALA A 245 -3.28 22.06 -31.64
CA ALA A 245 -3.15 22.83 -30.41
C ALA A 245 -1.86 23.64 -30.45
N LYS A 246 -0.72 23.01 -30.77
CA LYS A 246 0.57 23.68 -30.97
C LYS A 246 0.51 24.74 -32.07
N LEU A 247 -0.07 24.45 -33.23
CA LEU A 247 -0.26 25.42 -34.33
C LEU A 247 -1.24 26.55 -33.96
N LYS A 248 -2.23 26.30 -33.10
CA LYS A 248 -3.16 27.31 -32.58
C LYS A 248 -2.45 28.17 -31.53
N GLU A 249 -1.61 27.57 -30.71
CA GLU A 249 -0.77 28.24 -29.73
C GLU A 249 0.31 29.09 -30.40
N GLU A 250 1.09 28.54 -31.33
CA GLU A 250 2.04 29.24 -32.20
C GLU A 250 1.35 30.37 -32.98
N LYS A 251 0.17 30.14 -33.57
CA LYS A 251 -0.60 31.21 -34.23
C LYS A 251 -1.15 32.25 -33.26
N MET A 252 -1.51 31.87 -32.03
CA MET A 252 -1.97 32.80 -31.00
C MET A 252 -0.81 33.62 -30.45
N GLN A 253 0.34 32.99 -30.19
CA GLN A 253 1.61 33.62 -29.82
C GLN A 253 2.06 34.57 -30.92
N LEU A 254 2.10 34.15 -32.18
CA LEU A 254 2.47 35.00 -33.33
C LEU A 254 1.46 36.14 -33.53
N ALA A 255 0.15 35.88 -33.45
CA ALA A 255 -0.86 36.94 -33.55
C ALA A 255 -0.80 37.91 -32.37
N LEU A 256 -0.45 37.43 -31.18
CA LEU A 256 -0.24 38.25 -29.99
C LEU A 256 1.06 39.05 -30.09
N GLU A 257 2.14 38.46 -30.55
CA GLU A 257 3.43 39.10 -30.80
C GLU A 257 3.27 40.16 -31.90
N LEU A 258 2.58 39.87 -33.00
CA LEU A 258 2.20 40.86 -34.01
C LEU A 258 1.31 41.98 -33.43
N LYS A 259 0.45 41.68 -32.46
CA LYS A 259 -0.41 42.67 -31.78
C LYS A 259 0.39 43.52 -30.77
N ILE A 260 1.33 42.91 -30.05
CA ILE A 260 2.30 43.57 -29.16
C ILE A 260 3.21 44.45 -30.01
N ASN A 261 3.83 43.93 -31.07
CA ASN A 261 4.74 44.65 -31.96
C ASN A 261 4.03 45.79 -32.69
N LYS A 262 2.82 45.59 -33.23
CA LYS A 262 2.00 46.70 -33.76
C LYS A 262 1.68 47.75 -32.69
N LYS A 263 1.38 47.34 -31.45
CA LYS A 263 1.16 48.29 -30.35
C LYS A 263 2.44 48.99 -29.88
N ARG A 264 3.59 48.31 -29.81
CA ARG A 264 4.92 48.86 -29.47
C ARG A 264 5.41 49.85 -30.53
N GLN A 265 5.24 49.52 -31.81
CA GLN A 265 5.56 50.40 -32.95
C GLN A 265 4.73 51.69 -32.88
N ALA A 266 3.42 51.58 -32.62
CA ALA A 266 2.53 52.72 -32.44
C ALA A 266 2.75 53.48 -31.11
N TRP A 267 3.12 52.77 -30.02
CA TRP A 267 3.23 53.27 -28.65
C TRP A 267 4.32 52.51 -27.87
N SER A 268 5.58 52.99 -27.94
CA SER A 268 6.63 52.49 -27.03
C SER A 268 6.45 53.07 -25.63
N ASN A 269 6.97 52.40 -24.59
CA ASN A 269 6.93 52.90 -23.21
C ASN A 269 7.49 54.32 -23.09
N GLU A 270 8.59 54.61 -23.78
CA GLU A 270 9.18 55.94 -23.86
C GLU A 270 8.24 56.98 -24.51
N LYS A 271 7.61 56.64 -25.64
CA LYS A 271 6.58 57.49 -26.29
C LYS A 271 5.33 57.68 -25.41
N MET A 272 4.97 56.70 -24.59
CA MET A 272 3.85 56.80 -23.64
C MET A 272 4.18 57.69 -22.44
N LEU A 273 5.39 57.57 -21.89
CA LEU A 273 5.91 58.39 -20.80
C LEU A 273 5.96 59.88 -21.20
N LYS A 274 6.44 60.18 -22.42
CA LYS A 274 6.49 61.52 -23.02
C LYS A 274 5.10 62.18 -23.20
N LYS A 275 4.00 61.42 -23.22
CA LYS A 275 2.62 61.96 -23.31
C LYS A 275 2.08 62.36 -21.93
N LYS A 276 1.44 63.55 -21.86
CA LYS A 276 0.84 64.15 -20.66
C LYS A 276 -0.05 63.15 -19.89
N TRP A 277 0.21 62.99 -18.59
CA TRP A 277 -0.50 62.05 -17.71
C TRP A 277 -1.72 62.70 -17.04
N GLY A 278 -2.62 63.29 -17.85
CA GLY A 278 -3.81 64.00 -17.36
C GLY A 278 -4.92 63.05 -16.87
N VAL A 279 -5.81 63.56 -16.02
CA VAL A 279 -6.88 62.79 -15.35
C VAL A 279 -7.72 61.91 -16.30
N PRO A 280 -8.20 62.36 -17.48
CA PRO A 280 -8.95 61.49 -18.39
C PRO A 280 -8.14 60.29 -18.89
N ARG A 281 -6.85 60.50 -19.18
CA ARG A 281 -5.93 59.44 -19.60
C ARG A 281 -5.65 58.47 -18.46
N GLN A 282 -5.50 58.97 -17.23
CA GLN A 282 -5.36 58.13 -16.04
C GLN A 282 -6.58 57.24 -15.84
N ILE A 283 -7.80 57.79 -15.92
CA ILE A 283 -9.05 57.04 -15.77
C ILE A 283 -9.14 55.94 -16.83
N VAL A 284 -9.01 56.29 -18.12
CA VAL A 284 -9.11 55.31 -19.22
C VAL A 284 -8.06 54.21 -19.11
N GLN A 285 -6.80 54.55 -18.85
CA GLN A 285 -5.72 53.56 -18.72
C GLN A 285 -5.89 52.66 -17.49
N ASN A 286 -6.21 53.23 -16.33
CA ASN A 286 -6.41 52.46 -15.10
C ASN A 286 -7.63 51.53 -15.22
N THR A 287 -8.76 52.00 -15.74
CA THR A 287 -9.97 51.18 -15.94
C THR A 287 -9.72 50.06 -16.93
N PHE A 288 -9.05 50.33 -18.06
CA PHE A 288 -8.75 49.29 -19.05
C PHE A 288 -7.76 48.26 -18.49
N THR A 289 -6.70 48.68 -17.79
CA THR A 289 -5.73 47.75 -17.18
C THR A 289 -6.41 46.89 -16.11
N ARG A 290 -7.25 47.50 -15.25
CA ARG A 290 -8.00 46.81 -14.20
C ARG A 290 -8.85 45.68 -14.74
N TYR A 291 -9.81 46.00 -15.62
CA TYR A 291 -10.86 45.05 -15.98
C TYR A 291 -10.47 44.10 -17.11
N ASN A 292 -9.58 44.51 -18.03
CA ASN A 292 -9.19 43.65 -19.16
C ASN A 292 -7.99 42.75 -18.84
N TYR A 293 -7.05 43.21 -17.99
CA TYR A 293 -5.83 42.46 -17.68
C TYR A 293 -5.78 41.99 -16.23
N TYR A 294 -5.77 42.90 -15.25
CA TYR A 294 -5.58 42.51 -13.85
C TYR A 294 -6.68 41.55 -13.38
N PHE A 295 -7.95 41.98 -13.37
CA PHE A 295 -9.09 41.17 -12.93
C PHE A 295 -9.22 39.82 -13.66
N ASN A 296 -8.96 39.78 -14.98
CA ASN A 296 -9.03 38.56 -15.79
C ASN A 296 -7.82 37.61 -15.63
N THR A 297 -6.77 38.08 -14.99
CA THR A 297 -5.55 37.32 -14.66
C THR A 297 -5.64 36.83 -13.22
N ASP A 298 -6.01 37.73 -12.31
CA ASP A 298 -6.32 37.51 -10.89
C ASP A 298 -7.36 36.40 -10.71
N ARG A 299 -8.55 36.55 -11.30
CA ARG A 299 -9.60 35.50 -11.32
C ARG A 299 -9.09 34.17 -11.90
N LYS A 300 -8.15 34.19 -12.85
CA LYS A 300 -7.59 32.95 -13.42
C LYS A 300 -6.57 32.30 -12.46
N MET A 301 -5.83 33.10 -11.70
CA MET A 301 -5.03 32.59 -10.58
C MET A 301 -5.93 31.93 -9.55
N ASP A 302 -7.00 32.59 -9.12
CA ASP A 302 -7.97 32.01 -8.18
C ASP A 302 -8.52 30.67 -8.68
N GLU A 303 -8.96 30.61 -9.95
CA GLU A 303 -9.48 29.37 -10.57
C GLU A 303 -8.43 28.24 -10.59
N ALA A 304 -7.16 28.55 -10.86
CA ALA A 304 -6.06 27.59 -10.81
C ALA A 304 -5.80 27.08 -9.38
N LEU A 305 -5.78 27.97 -8.39
CA LEU A 305 -5.58 27.64 -6.98
C LEU A 305 -6.76 26.84 -6.39
N ASP A 306 -7.99 27.15 -6.79
CA ASP A 306 -9.18 26.38 -6.43
C ASP A 306 -9.12 24.96 -7.00
N ASN A 307 -8.74 24.82 -8.28
CA ASN A 307 -8.61 23.51 -8.93
C ASN A 307 -7.49 22.67 -8.29
N MET A 308 -6.37 23.30 -7.96
CA MET A 308 -5.27 22.73 -7.17
C MET A 308 -5.75 22.20 -5.80
N GLN A 309 -6.52 22.98 -5.05
CA GLN A 309 -7.10 22.56 -3.76
C GLN A 309 -8.18 21.48 -3.86
N ARG A 310 -8.79 21.30 -5.04
CA ARG A 310 -9.75 20.21 -5.32
C ARG A 310 -9.05 18.93 -5.76
N ALA A 311 -7.90 19.04 -6.42
CA ALA A 311 -7.09 17.91 -6.88
C ALA A 311 -6.23 17.30 -5.76
N SER A 312 -5.78 18.11 -4.80
CA SER A 312 -4.95 17.65 -3.67
C SER A 312 -5.72 16.65 -2.79
N ARG A 313 -5.01 15.59 -2.35
CA ARG A 313 -5.51 14.56 -1.42
C ARG A 313 -4.59 14.52 -0.21
N ASP A 314 -5.13 14.89 0.94
CA ASP A 314 -4.39 14.96 2.20
C ASP A 314 -4.34 13.59 2.90
N ASN A 315 -3.17 13.25 3.47
CA ASN A 315 -3.03 12.09 4.36
C ASN A 315 -3.06 12.55 5.82
N TYR A 316 -4.26 12.58 6.40
CA TYR A 316 -4.53 13.07 7.76
C TYR A 316 -3.90 12.24 8.90
N ASP A 317 -3.41 11.02 8.62
CA ASP A 317 -2.62 10.20 9.55
C ASP A 317 -1.13 10.64 9.60
N SER A 318 -0.72 11.63 8.78
CA SER A 318 0.63 12.22 8.75
C SER A 318 0.58 13.75 8.84
N LEU A 319 1.65 14.41 9.28
CA LEU A 319 1.72 15.87 9.36
C LEU A 319 1.43 16.49 7.98
N LEU A 320 0.40 17.33 7.89
CA LEU A 320 0.01 17.94 6.61
C LEU A 320 0.98 19.07 6.22
N ALA A 321 1.30 19.16 4.93
CA ALA A 321 1.99 20.33 4.38
C ALA A 321 1.10 21.58 4.51
N LEU A 322 1.67 22.72 4.93
CA LEU A 322 0.94 23.97 5.16
C LEU A 322 0.29 24.50 3.88
N PHE A 323 0.94 24.36 2.73
CA PHE A 323 0.33 24.53 1.43
C PHE A 323 0.03 23.16 0.78
N PRO A 324 -1.16 22.96 0.18
CA PRO A 324 -1.59 21.67 -0.38
C PRO A 324 -0.93 21.29 -1.71
N PHE A 325 -0.01 22.12 -2.20
CA PHE A 325 0.68 22.01 -3.48
C PHE A 325 2.14 22.41 -3.29
N ASP A 326 3.02 21.57 -3.81
CA ASP A 326 4.47 21.64 -3.74
C ASP A 326 4.95 21.97 -5.16
N PRO A 327 5.46 23.20 -5.46
CA PRO A 327 5.80 23.57 -6.82
C PRO A 327 6.93 22.71 -7.42
N ASP A 328 7.89 22.26 -6.62
CA ASP A 328 8.98 21.39 -7.07
C ASP A 328 8.46 20.04 -7.57
N ARG A 329 7.42 19.51 -6.93
CA ARG A 329 6.79 18.23 -7.31
C ARG A 329 5.65 18.36 -8.32
N ASP A 330 4.80 19.37 -8.17
CA ASP A 330 3.46 19.42 -8.74
C ASP A 330 3.29 20.49 -9.84
N SER A 331 4.29 21.34 -10.11
CA SER A 331 4.29 22.43 -11.12
C SER A 331 3.71 22.04 -12.49
N ALA A 332 3.95 20.81 -12.94
CA ALA A 332 3.42 20.28 -14.20
C ALA A 332 1.88 20.36 -14.30
N LEU A 333 1.16 20.19 -13.17
CA LEU A 333 -0.31 20.18 -13.11
C LEU A 333 -0.94 21.54 -13.43
N LEU A 334 -0.26 22.64 -13.09
CA LEU A 334 -0.74 24.02 -13.28
C LEU A 334 -0.02 24.76 -14.42
N SER A 335 1.03 24.17 -14.99
CA SER A 335 1.87 24.76 -16.06
C SER A 335 1.10 25.58 -17.11
N GLN A 336 0.08 24.99 -17.74
CA GLN A 336 -0.74 25.64 -18.77
C GLN A 336 -1.53 26.86 -18.26
N ASP A 337 -2.00 26.82 -17.02
CA ASP A 337 -2.72 27.95 -16.42
C ASP A 337 -1.75 29.06 -16.00
N MET A 338 -0.59 28.70 -15.45
CA MET A 338 0.47 29.66 -15.10
C MET A 338 1.07 30.33 -16.35
N ASP A 339 1.31 29.60 -17.43
CA ASP A 339 1.73 30.17 -18.72
C ASP A 339 0.69 31.15 -19.28
N SER A 340 -0.60 30.82 -19.17
CA SER A 340 -1.71 31.70 -19.55
C SER A 340 -1.79 32.95 -18.67
N ILE A 341 -1.49 32.84 -17.38
CA ILE A 341 -1.41 33.96 -16.43
C ILE A 341 -0.22 34.87 -16.75
N ILE A 342 1.00 34.32 -16.88
CA ILE A 342 2.23 35.03 -17.26
C ILE A 342 2.04 35.77 -18.58
N GLN A 343 1.42 35.11 -19.57
CA GLN A 343 1.12 35.72 -20.87
C GLN A 343 0.16 36.91 -20.72
N LYS A 344 -0.97 36.77 -20.01
CA LYS A 344 -1.94 37.87 -19.82
C LYS A 344 -1.31 39.04 -19.04
N ALA A 345 -0.58 38.74 -17.96
CA ALA A 345 0.12 39.75 -17.17
C ALA A 345 1.14 40.53 -18.01
N SER A 346 2.01 39.82 -18.72
CA SER A 346 3.02 40.37 -19.63
C SER A 346 2.40 41.28 -20.69
N VAL A 347 1.28 40.87 -21.29
CA VAL A 347 0.57 41.68 -22.30
C VAL A 347 0.02 42.97 -21.67
N GLY A 348 -0.59 42.88 -20.49
CA GLY A 348 -1.09 44.04 -19.76
C GLY A 348 0.02 45.05 -19.44
N ILE A 349 1.16 44.56 -18.96
CA ILE A 349 2.36 45.35 -18.66
C ILE A 349 2.91 46.06 -19.92
N GLN A 350 2.99 45.35 -21.05
CA GLN A 350 3.68 45.84 -22.24
C GLN A 350 2.89 46.83 -23.11
N ILE A 351 1.56 46.85 -23.02
CA ILE A 351 0.71 47.66 -23.93
C ILE A 351 0.02 48.86 -23.26
N HIS A 352 0.19 49.02 -21.95
CA HIS A 352 -0.36 50.11 -21.16
C HIS A 352 0.72 51.10 -20.73
N ASP A 353 0.31 52.31 -20.33
CA ASP A 353 1.26 53.30 -19.81
C ASP A 353 1.91 52.77 -18.52
N PRO A 354 3.25 52.75 -18.39
CA PRO A 354 3.93 52.23 -17.20
C PRO A 354 3.57 52.92 -15.88
N ARG A 355 2.90 54.08 -15.94
CA ARG A 355 2.37 54.81 -14.77
C ARG A 355 0.95 54.38 -14.36
N THR A 356 0.39 53.34 -14.98
CA THR A 356 -0.87 52.71 -14.57
C THR A 356 -0.79 52.25 -13.11
N LYS A 357 -1.90 52.38 -12.37
CA LYS A 357 -1.98 51.97 -10.96
C LYS A 357 -1.84 50.47 -10.77
N TRP A 358 -2.21 49.68 -11.79
CA TRP A 358 -2.31 48.22 -11.74
C TRP A 358 -1.04 47.50 -12.26
N GLY A 359 0.06 48.23 -12.46
CA GLY A 359 1.27 47.67 -13.06
C GLY A 359 1.96 46.69 -12.11
N ASP A 360 2.09 47.10 -10.86
CA ASP A 360 2.62 46.35 -9.73
C ASP A 360 1.81 45.06 -9.46
N ASP A 361 0.48 45.10 -9.53
CA ASP A 361 -0.36 43.90 -9.39
C ASP A 361 -0.15 42.89 -10.53
N LEU A 362 0.10 43.36 -11.76
CA LEU A 362 0.40 42.47 -12.88
C LEU A 362 1.79 41.81 -12.73
N TYR A 363 2.80 42.54 -12.24
CA TYR A 363 4.09 41.93 -11.90
C TYR A 363 3.98 40.97 -10.70
N MET A 364 3.12 41.28 -9.73
CA MET A 364 2.82 40.41 -8.59
C MET A 364 2.22 39.06 -9.03
N LEU A 365 1.15 39.09 -9.85
CA LEU A 365 0.51 37.90 -10.41
C LEU A 365 1.47 37.08 -11.28
N MET A 366 2.36 37.75 -12.02
CA MET A 366 3.39 37.11 -12.81
C MET A 366 4.43 36.40 -11.92
N GLY A 367 4.88 37.04 -10.83
CA GLY A 367 5.78 36.43 -9.86
C GLY A 367 5.17 35.20 -9.16
N GLN A 368 3.89 35.28 -8.78
CA GLN A 368 3.15 34.14 -8.22
C GLN A 368 3.06 32.98 -9.23
N ALA A 369 2.80 33.28 -10.51
CA ALA A 369 2.74 32.25 -11.54
C ALA A 369 4.10 31.60 -11.82
N TYR A 370 5.20 32.34 -11.76
CA TYR A 370 6.55 31.78 -11.80
C TYR A 370 6.85 30.91 -10.57
N TYR A 371 6.44 31.33 -9.37
CA TYR A 371 6.57 30.52 -8.14
C TYR A 371 5.86 29.17 -8.29
N TYR A 372 4.61 29.14 -8.75
CA TYR A 372 3.86 27.89 -8.96
C TYR A 372 4.39 27.02 -10.12
N LYS A 373 5.30 27.55 -10.94
CA LYS A 373 6.07 26.80 -11.95
C LYS A 373 7.43 26.29 -11.46
N ALA A 374 7.77 26.50 -10.18
CA ALA A 374 9.12 26.29 -9.62
C ALA A 374 10.23 27.10 -10.32
N ASP A 375 9.86 28.22 -10.95
CA ASP A 375 10.78 29.16 -11.61
C ASP A 375 11.13 30.30 -10.64
N TYR A 376 11.86 29.94 -9.58
CA TYR A 376 12.07 30.82 -8.42
C TYR A 376 12.90 32.07 -8.74
N ASP A 377 13.78 32.02 -9.73
CA ASP A 377 14.57 33.19 -10.15
C ASP A 377 13.70 34.24 -10.86
N ASN A 378 12.86 33.81 -11.81
CA ASN A 378 11.90 34.72 -12.44
C ASN A 378 10.82 35.21 -11.44
N ALA A 379 10.41 34.36 -10.49
CA ALA A 379 9.50 34.76 -9.41
C ALA A 379 10.13 35.84 -8.52
N ALA A 380 11.32 35.60 -7.96
CA ALA A 380 12.04 36.55 -7.13
C ALA A 380 12.36 37.85 -7.88
N THR A 381 12.72 37.76 -9.17
CA THR A 381 12.95 38.91 -10.05
C THR A 381 11.66 39.73 -10.25
N ALA A 382 10.51 39.09 -10.48
CA ALA A 382 9.23 39.78 -10.61
C ALA A 382 8.80 40.47 -9.30
N PHE A 383 8.96 39.82 -8.15
CA PHE A 383 8.68 40.44 -6.84
C PHE A 383 9.62 41.60 -6.53
N ARG A 384 10.95 41.42 -6.69
CA ARG A 384 11.95 42.51 -6.56
C ARG A 384 11.64 43.69 -7.49
N TYR A 385 11.21 43.42 -8.73
CA TYR A 385 10.83 44.48 -9.66
C TYR A 385 9.56 45.22 -9.19
N THR A 386 8.56 44.50 -8.69
CA THR A 386 7.33 45.07 -8.08
C THR A 386 7.68 46.05 -6.96
N LEU A 387 8.60 45.68 -6.07
CA LEU A 387 9.11 46.55 -5.01
C LEU A 387 9.80 47.81 -5.59
N SER A 388 10.63 47.65 -6.64
CA SER A 388 11.32 48.77 -7.31
C SER A 388 10.38 49.80 -7.96
N LEU A 389 9.17 49.38 -8.37
CA LEU A 389 8.18 50.28 -8.96
C LEU A 389 7.67 51.32 -7.96
N ARG A 390 7.67 51.02 -6.65
CA ARG A 390 7.33 51.97 -5.59
C ARG A 390 8.30 53.15 -5.59
N ASP A 391 9.60 52.87 -5.62
CA ASP A 391 10.61 53.91 -5.50
C ASP A 391 10.73 54.75 -6.78
N LYS A 392 10.44 54.16 -7.96
CA LYS A 392 10.24 54.91 -9.22
C LYS A 392 8.97 55.78 -9.25
N LYS A 393 7.95 55.47 -8.44
CA LYS A 393 6.72 56.28 -8.30
C LYS A 393 6.89 57.48 -7.35
N LYS A 394 7.91 57.51 -6.47
CA LYS A 394 8.25 58.69 -5.67
C LYS A 394 8.84 59.77 -6.58
N LYS A 395 8.28 60.98 -6.56
CA LYS A 395 8.88 62.14 -7.28
C LYS A 395 10.19 62.55 -6.61
N PRO A 396 11.23 62.99 -7.36
CA PRO A 396 12.44 63.57 -6.79
C PRO A 396 12.20 64.91 -6.08
N ASN A 397 11.09 65.61 -6.37
CA ASN A 397 10.74 66.86 -5.70
C ASN A 397 9.98 66.61 -4.39
N SER A 398 10.75 66.34 -3.33
CA SER A 398 10.33 66.47 -1.92
C SER A 398 11.46 67.09 -1.08
N SER A 399 12.15 68.09 -1.63
CA SER A 399 13.07 68.95 -0.89
C SER A 399 12.29 69.91 0.03
N SER A 400 11.89 69.42 1.20
CA SER A 400 11.49 70.24 2.38
C SER A 400 11.11 69.35 3.56
N ASN A 401 12.03 68.50 3.99
CA ASN A 401 12.31 68.33 5.41
C ASN A 401 13.69 67.69 5.57
N ARG A 402 14.64 68.44 6.16
CA ARG A 402 15.83 67.82 6.76
C ARG A 402 15.34 66.75 7.74
N PRO A 403 15.92 65.54 7.78
CA PRO A 403 15.69 64.64 8.89
C PRO A 403 16.06 65.39 10.17
N LYS A 404 15.15 65.43 11.16
CA LYS A 404 15.57 65.82 12.52
C LYS A 404 16.63 64.81 12.96
N PRO A 405 17.76 65.23 13.56
CA PRO A 405 18.72 64.29 14.10
C PRO A 405 18.05 63.54 15.25
N GLY A 406 17.88 62.23 15.08
CA GLY A 406 17.10 61.36 15.98
C GLY A 406 15.76 60.91 15.38
N SER A 407 15.58 59.58 15.30
CA SER A 407 14.37 58.85 14.87
C SER A 407 14.00 58.91 13.36
N LYS A 408 14.42 57.86 12.63
CA LYS A 408 13.53 56.92 11.92
C LYS A 408 14.38 55.81 11.29
N VAL A 409 14.15 54.58 11.73
CA VAL A 409 14.71 53.37 11.09
C VAL A 409 14.25 53.34 9.62
N PRO A 410 15.11 52.96 8.65
CA PRO A 410 14.70 52.78 7.26
C PRO A 410 13.61 51.70 7.16
N SER A 411 12.36 52.13 7.00
CA SER A 411 11.22 51.22 6.85
C SER A 411 11.16 50.64 5.44
N ILE A 412 11.12 49.31 5.36
CA ILE A 412 10.93 48.58 4.11
C ILE A 412 9.44 48.41 3.79
N ALA A 413 8.59 48.28 4.81
CA ALA A 413 7.15 48.13 4.69
C ALA A 413 6.46 49.44 4.25
N GLN A 414 5.22 49.31 3.79
CA GLN A 414 4.33 50.43 3.52
C GLN A 414 3.20 50.46 4.54
N ALA A 415 3.09 51.58 5.26
CA ALA A 415 1.99 51.85 6.18
C ALA A 415 0.64 51.90 5.44
N ASP A 416 -0.36 51.18 5.96
CA ASP A 416 -1.75 51.25 5.49
C ASP A 416 -2.50 52.33 6.29
N ASN A 417 -2.70 53.50 5.67
CA ASN A 417 -3.36 54.65 6.28
C ASN A 417 -4.86 54.67 5.96
N GLN A 418 -5.61 53.70 6.48
CA GLN A 418 -7.04 53.54 6.18
C GLN A 418 -7.86 54.78 6.58
N LYS A 419 -8.49 55.42 5.58
CA LYS A 419 -9.54 56.43 5.74
C LYS A 419 -10.89 55.88 5.28
N MET A 420 -11.98 56.48 5.75
CA MET A 420 -13.36 56.02 5.52
C MET A 420 -13.75 55.77 4.03
N LEU A 421 -13.11 56.45 3.07
CA LEU A 421 -13.36 56.29 1.63
C LEU A 421 -12.32 55.40 0.90
N ASP A 422 -11.46 54.68 1.62
CA ASP A 422 -10.33 53.96 1.00
C ASP A 422 -10.71 52.65 0.32
N PHE A 423 -11.94 52.16 0.49
CA PHE A 423 -12.49 51.05 -0.30
C PHE A 423 -12.56 51.37 -1.81
N LEU A 424 -12.54 52.65 -2.20
CA LEU A 424 -12.46 53.12 -3.59
C LEU A 424 -11.03 53.26 -4.11
N LYS A 425 -10.01 53.10 -3.25
CA LYS A 425 -8.60 53.22 -3.62
C LYS A 425 -8.00 51.86 -3.94
N HIS A 426 -7.04 51.87 -4.86
CA HIS A 426 -6.16 50.74 -5.11
C HIS A 426 -5.24 50.53 -3.90
N ARG A 427 -5.21 49.31 -3.35
CA ARG A 427 -4.28 48.91 -2.29
C ARG A 427 -2.95 48.53 -2.92
N SER A 428 -1.82 48.93 -2.32
CA SER A 428 -0.51 48.56 -2.85
C SER A 428 -0.17 47.11 -2.51
N VAL A 429 0.30 46.37 -3.50
CA VAL A 429 0.84 45.00 -3.34
C VAL A 429 2.24 44.97 -2.73
N HIS A 430 2.83 46.10 -2.33
CA HIS A 430 4.23 46.19 -1.86
C HIS A 430 4.54 45.23 -0.69
N ASN A 431 3.71 45.23 0.36
CA ASN A 431 3.92 44.36 1.52
C ASN A 431 3.71 42.88 1.18
N GLU A 432 2.72 42.59 0.32
CA GLU A 432 2.44 41.23 -0.14
C GLU A 432 3.59 40.71 -1.03
N ALA A 433 4.21 41.57 -1.85
CA ALA A 433 5.40 41.23 -2.64
C ALA A 433 6.63 40.91 -1.78
N LEU A 434 6.80 41.55 -0.61
CA LEU A 434 7.85 41.15 0.35
C LEU A 434 7.56 39.76 0.94
N LEU A 435 6.31 39.47 1.30
CA LEU A 435 5.91 38.18 1.87
C LEU A 435 6.03 37.03 0.87
N TRP A 436 5.64 37.27 -0.39
CA TRP A 436 5.84 36.28 -1.48
C TRP A 436 7.31 36.13 -1.89
N LEU A 437 8.12 37.19 -1.79
CA LEU A 437 9.57 37.08 -1.97
C LEU A 437 10.19 36.20 -0.87
N ALA A 438 9.77 36.37 0.39
CA ALA A 438 10.18 35.48 1.49
C ALA A 438 9.76 34.03 1.22
N ARG A 439 8.49 33.77 0.86
CA ARG A 439 8.02 32.41 0.47
C ARG A 439 8.84 31.81 -0.67
N THR A 440 9.17 32.62 -1.68
CA THR A 440 10.00 32.19 -2.82
C THR A 440 11.39 31.77 -2.36
N TYR A 441 12.00 32.49 -1.41
CA TYR A 441 13.27 32.09 -0.82
C TYR A 441 13.16 30.83 0.05
N THR A 442 12.09 30.67 0.84
CA THR A 442 11.83 29.44 1.62
C THR A 442 11.75 28.21 0.71
N GLU A 443 11.04 28.33 -0.41
CA GLU A 443 10.91 27.21 -1.35
C GLU A 443 12.22 26.93 -2.09
N TRP A 444 12.90 28.00 -2.53
CA TRP A 444 14.21 27.94 -3.18
C TRP A 444 15.38 27.60 -2.24
N LYS A 445 15.11 27.23 -0.98
CA LYS A 445 16.10 26.86 0.06
C LYS A 445 17.15 27.94 0.33
N GLN A 446 16.73 29.19 0.22
CA GLN A 446 17.50 30.39 0.59
C GLN A 446 17.02 30.92 1.94
N ASP A 447 16.98 30.05 2.94
CA ASP A 447 16.39 30.29 4.26
C ASP A 447 16.86 31.58 4.91
N GLY A 448 18.16 31.88 4.89
CA GLY A 448 18.69 33.14 5.44
C GLY A 448 18.18 34.40 4.74
N ASN A 449 17.86 34.32 3.44
CA ASN A 449 17.20 35.42 2.71
C ASN A 449 15.71 35.53 3.08
N ALA A 450 15.04 34.39 3.31
CA ALA A 450 13.65 34.37 3.77
C ALA A 450 13.53 34.97 5.19
N GLU A 451 14.34 34.47 6.11
CA GLU A 451 14.42 34.92 7.50
C GLU A 451 14.73 36.42 7.59
N SER A 452 15.75 36.90 6.88
CA SER A 452 16.11 38.33 6.82
C SER A 452 14.93 39.21 6.39
N VAL A 453 14.13 38.79 5.39
CA VAL A 453 12.96 39.55 4.94
C VAL A 453 11.85 39.52 6.00
N LEU A 454 11.63 38.38 6.67
CA LEU A 454 10.58 38.21 7.68
C LEU A 454 10.93 38.94 9.00
N ASP A 455 12.18 38.97 9.43
CA ASP A 455 12.68 39.72 10.60
C ASP A 455 12.52 41.23 10.42
N LEU A 456 12.91 41.73 9.24
CA LEU A 456 12.75 43.15 8.91
C LEU A 456 11.27 43.55 8.85
N LEU A 457 10.37 42.67 8.39
CA LEU A 457 8.93 42.93 8.41
C LEU A 457 8.32 42.90 9.81
N ASP A 458 8.75 41.99 10.68
CA ASP A 458 8.22 41.83 12.04
C ASP A 458 8.59 43.02 12.95
N THR A 459 9.76 43.60 12.71
CA THR A 459 10.29 44.75 13.45
C THR A 459 9.91 46.12 12.87
N ASP A 460 9.38 46.20 11.63
CA ASP A 460 9.03 47.47 10.98
C ASP A 460 7.74 48.09 11.56
N PRO A 461 7.79 49.28 12.19
CA PRO A 461 6.59 49.92 12.76
C PRO A 461 5.50 50.27 11.73
N ASN A 462 5.85 50.32 10.44
CA ASN A 462 4.90 50.59 9.36
C ASN A 462 4.23 49.32 8.81
N PHE A 463 4.57 48.11 9.28
CA PHE A 463 3.91 46.89 8.80
C PHE A 463 2.46 46.81 9.32
N PRO A 464 1.44 46.66 8.44
CA PRO A 464 0.04 46.72 8.85
C PRO A 464 -0.36 45.58 9.81
N LYS A 465 -1.16 45.90 10.85
CA LYS A 465 -1.65 44.91 11.81
C LYS A 465 -2.47 43.79 11.15
N SER A 466 -3.26 44.11 10.12
CA SER A 466 -4.05 43.17 9.29
C SER A 466 -3.20 42.23 8.43
N MET A 467 -1.89 42.46 8.29
CA MET A 467 -0.98 41.56 7.58
C MET A 467 -0.17 40.69 8.55
N ARG A 468 -0.45 40.70 9.86
CA ARG A 468 0.31 39.92 10.85
C ARG A 468 0.06 38.42 10.76
N GLY A 469 -1.17 37.94 10.55
CA GLY A 469 -1.40 36.53 10.21
C GLY A 469 -0.76 36.15 8.87
N ARG A 470 -0.77 37.08 7.90
CA ARG A 470 -0.10 36.88 6.60
C ARG A 470 1.42 36.75 6.72
N LEU A 471 2.05 37.46 7.67
CA LEU A 471 3.46 37.31 8.06
C LEU A 471 3.71 36.01 8.84
N ALA A 472 2.87 35.71 9.84
CA ALA A 472 2.94 34.48 10.61
C ALA A 472 2.80 33.23 9.73
N LEU A 473 2.02 33.30 8.64
CA LEU A 473 1.91 32.22 7.66
C LEU A 473 3.25 31.86 7.02
N GLU A 474 4.08 32.84 6.64
CA GLU A 474 5.40 32.58 6.05
C GLU A 474 6.43 32.16 7.10
N ARG A 475 6.33 32.68 8.34
CA ARG A 475 7.16 32.20 9.47
C ARG A 475 6.88 30.73 9.80
N ALA A 476 5.60 30.36 9.87
CA ALA A 476 5.19 28.96 10.04
C ALA A 476 5.68 28.10 8.88
N TYR A 477 5.64 28.63 7.64
CA TYR A 477 6.14 27.91 6.47
C TYR A 477 7.65 27.67 6.53
N LEU A 478 8.43 28.69 6.87
CA LEU A 478 9.89 28.60 7.03
C LEU A 478 10.27 27.56 8.09
N ALA A 479 9.68 27.63 9.29
CA ALA A 479 9.94 26.67 10.37
C ALA A 479 9.60 25.23 9.96
N LEU A 480 8.45 25.01 9.30
CA LEU A 480 8.07 23.70 8.78
C LEU A 480 9.03 23.20 7.67
N SER A 481 9.51 24.08 6.79
CA SER A 481 10.49 23.71 5.75
C SER A 481 11.88 23.38 6.29
N GLN A 482 12.23 23.94 7.46
CA GLN A 482 13.46 23.66 8.21
C GLN A 482 13.37 22.38 9.07
N ASN A 483 12.23 21.67 9.00
CA ASN A 483 11.92 20.52 9.84
C ASN A 483 11.89 20.87 11.35
N ASP A 484 11.57 22.12 11.70
CA ASP A 484 11.20 22.56 13.05
C ASP A 484 9.69 22.81 13.15
N PRO A 485 8.88 21.76 13.37
CA PRO A 485 7.45 21.92 13.61
C PRO A 485 7.17 22.65 14.94
N LYS A 486 8.11 22.64 15.91
CA LYS A 486 7.91 23.26 17.23
C LYS A 486 7.92 24.78 17.13
N GLY A 487 8.91 25.34 16.43
CA GLY A 487 8.97 26.77 16.11
C GLY A 487 7.73 27.27 15.35
N ALA A 488 7.08 26.40 14.56
CA ALA A 488 5.87 26.76 13.83
C ALA A 488 4.62 26.96 14.72
N VAL A 489 4.52 26.30 15.91
CA VAL A 489 3.30 26.26 16.75
C VAL A 489 2.71 27.65 17.03
N LYS A 490 3.55 28.59 17.50
CA LYS A 490 3.14 29.97 17.82
C LYS A 490 2.58 30.69 16.60
N HIS A 491 3.21 30.49 15.44
CA HIS A 491 2.83 31.14 14.19
C HIS A 491 1.56 30.51 13.60
N LEU A 492 1.41 29.18 13.67
CA LEU A 492 0.21 28.47 13.24
C LEU A 492 -1.03 28.85 14.05
N ASP A 493 -0.90 29.06 15.37
CA ASP A 493 -2.00 29.54 16.22
C ASP A 493 -2.46 30.96 15.84
N ILE A 494 -1.52 31.87 15.54
CA ILE A 494 -1.82 33.21 15.00
C ILE A 494 -2.58 33.09 13.67
N VAL A 495 -2.08 32.26 12.74
CA VAL A 495 -2.69 32.03 11.42
C VAL A 495 -4.10 31.46 11.54
N ALA A 496 -4.35 30.53 12.47
CA ALA A 496 -5.68 29.96 12.70
C ALA A 496 -6.70 31.00 13.20
N LYS A 497 -6.24 31.93 14.06
CA LYS A 497 -7.07 32.94 14.72
C LYS A 497 -7.35 34.17 13.84
N ASP A 498 -6.42 34.54 12.95
CA ASP A 498 -6.56 35.74 12.11
C ASP A 498 -7.73 35.63 11.13
N SER A 499 -8.71 36.54 11.26
CA SER A 499 -9.91 36.59 10.42
C SER A 499 -9.68 37.16 9.02
N ASP A 500 -8.57 37.88 8.79
CA ASP A 500 -8.24 38.48 7.49
C ASP A 500 -7.68 37.43 6.50
N LEU A 501 -7.35 36.23 6.98
CA LEU A 501 -6.89 35.11 6.16
C LEU A 501 -8.03 34.24 5.60
N PRO A 502 -7.85 33.62 4.41
CA PRO A 502 -8.83 32.71 3.85
C PRO A 502 -9.13 31.53 4.77
N SER A 503 -10.40 31.12 4.89
CA SER A 503 -10.83 30.03 5.78
C SER A 503 -9.98 28.76 5.61
N TRP A 504 -9.72 28.32 4.37
CA TRP A 504 -8.90 27.12 4.11
C TRP A 504 -7.50 27.18 4.72
N VAL A 505 -6.86 28.36 4.76
CA VAL A 505 -5.53 28.56 5.38
C VAL A 505 -5.63 28.41 6.89
N ARG A 506 -6.62 29.09 7.50
CA ARG A 506 -6.86 29.09 8.95
C ARG A 506 -7.15 27.68 9.46
N THR A 507 -8.03 26.97 8.75
CA THR A 507 -8.42 25.59 9.03
C THR A 507 -7.23 24.64 8.92
N ARG A 508 -6.42 24.78 7.87
CA ARG A 508 -5.23 23.93 7.65
C ARG A 508 -4.15 24.20 8.69
N ALA A 509 -3.91 25.46 9.04
CA ALA A 509 -3.00 25.84 10.12
C ALA A 509 -3.45 25.30 11.49
N ALA A 510 -4.75 25.42 11.82
CA ALA A 510 -5.31 24.84 13.04
C ALA A 510 -5.11 23.31 13.09
N TYR A 511 -5.33 22.61 11.96
CA TYR A 511 -5.15 21.16 11.90
C TYR A 511 -3.68 20.76 12.08
N ILE A 512 -2.75 21.43 11.40
CA ILE A 512 -1.31 21.19 11.52
C ILE A 512 -0.84 21.49 12.95
N ASN A 513 -1.30 22.59 13.56
CA ASN A 513 -0.97 22.93 14.94
C ASN A 513 -1.42 21.83 15.92
N GLY A 514 -2.64 21.31 15.74
CA GLY A 514 -3.14 20.17 16.49
C GLY A 514 -2.29 18.90 16.32
N GLN A 515 -1.80 18.63 15.11
CA GLN A 515 -0.91 17.50 14.85
C GLN A 515 0.45 17.64 15.54
N VAL A 516 1.07 18.83 15.49
CA VAL A 516 2.35 19.09 16.18
C VAL A 516 2.19 18.95 17.69
N LEU A 517 1.18 19.61 18.28
CA LEU A 517 0.90 19.54 19.72
C LEU A 517 0.60 18.11 20.18
N GLN A 518 -0.08 17.30 19.36
CA GLN A 518 -0.32 15.88 19.63
C GLN A 518 1.00 15.07 19.62
N GLN A 519 1.92 15.36 18.70
CA GLN A 519 3.25 14.71 18.65
C GLN A 519 4.13 15.10 19.86
N GLU A 520 3.95 16.29 20.41
CA GLU A 520 4.62 16.73 21.65
C GLU A 520 3.98 16.19 22.94
N GLY A 521 2.84 15.49 22.87
CA GLY A 521 2.09 15.05 24.04
C GLY A 521 1.25 16.15 24.70
N GLN A 522 1.13 17.33 24.09
CA GLN A 522 0.30 18.44 24.58
C GLN A 522 -1.19 18.22 24.24
N TYR A 523 -1.75 17.11 24.74
CA TYR A 523 -3.05 16.60 24.29
C TYR A 523 -4.22 17.59 24.47
N ALA A 524 -4.29 18.32 25.58
CA ALA A 524 -5.35 19.34 25.78
C ALA A 524 -5.30 20.44 24.70
N ALA A 525 -4.13 21.02 24.47
CA ALA A 525 -3.92 22.06 23.45
C ALA A 525 -4.12 21.53 22.02
N ALA A 526 -3.77 20.26 21.76
CA ALA A 526 -4.04 19.58 20.51
C ALA A 526 -5.56 19.44 20.27
N ALA A 527 -6.32 18.98 21.27
CA ALA A 527 -7.77 18.85 21.19
C ALA A 527 -8.45 20.19 20.88
N ASP A 528 -8.03 21.28 21.49
CA ASP A 528 -8.62 22.60 21.25
C ASP A 528 -8.29 23.16 19.85
N ASN A 529 -7.13 22.83 19.29
CA ASN A 529 -6.82 23.13 17.89
C ASN A 529 -7.68 22.31 16.93
N PHE A 530 -7.91 21.02 17.19
CA PHE A 530 -8.83 20.20 16.38
C PHE A 530 -10.30 20.60 16.53
N LYS A 531 -10.75 21.08 17.71
CA LYS A 531 -12.07 21.73 17.86
C LYS A 531 -12.16 22.98 16.97
N ARG A 532 -11.14 23.84 16.97
CA ARG A 532 -11.09 25.02 16.09
C ARG A 532 -11.16 24.67 14.60
N VAL A 533 -10.57 23.55 14.17
CA VAL A 533 -10.74 23.05 12.79
C VAL A 533 -12.21 22.79 12.48
N VAL A 534 -12.95 22.16 13.40
CA VAL A 534 -14.39 21.89 13.27
C VAL A 534 -15.19 23.20 13.24
N ASP A 535 -14.89 24.15 14.12
CA ASP A 535 -15.56 25.46 14.18
C ASP A 535 -15.35 26.29 12.89
N LEU A 536 -14.27 26.04 12.15
CA LEU A 536 -13.99 26.64 10.85
C LEU A 536 -14.68 25.92 9.68
N HIS A 537 -15.59 24.98 9.95
CA HIS A 537 -16.47 24.30 8.98
C HIS A 537 -15.70 23.67 7.78
N PRO A 538 -14.85 22.67 8.04
CA PRO A 538 -13.93 22.13 7.05
C PRO A 538 -14.63 21.15 6.09
N LYS A 539 -13.92 20.68 5.06
CA LYS A 539 -14.42 19.59 4.21
C LYS A 539 -14.69 18.34 5.06
N VAL A 540 -15.70 17.54 4.70
CA VAL A 540 -16.20 16.37 5.47
C VAL A 540 -15.10 15.43 5.97
N GLU A 541 -14.07 15.19 5.15
CA GLU A 541 -12.93 14.37 5.54
C GLU A 541 -12.12 14.98 6.69
N MET A 542 -11.68 16.23 6.54
CA MET A 542 -10.95 16.96 7.58
C MET A 542 -11.79 17.17 8.84
N ASP A 543 -13.12 17.38 8.72
CA ASP A 543 -14.03 17.40 9.87
C ASP A 543 -13.96 16.07 10.64
N PHE A 544 -14.11 14.94 9.94
CA PHE A 544 -14.05 13.62 10.56
C PHE A 544 -12.70 13.37 11.24
N TYR A 545 -11.57 13.64 10.57
CA TYR A 545 -10.25 13.45 11.16
C TYR A 545 -9.98 14.42 12.32
N ALA A 546 -10.46 15.67 12.26
CA ALA A 546 -10.38 16.59 13.38
C ALA A 546 -11.16 16.07 14.58
N ARG A 547 -12.41 15.61 14.41
CA ARG A 547 -13.22 15.02 15.50
C ARG A 547 -12.59 13.74 16.06
N LYS A 548 -12.06 12.86 15.20
CA LYS A 548 -11.27 11.67 15.60
C LYS A 548 -10.13 12.07 16.53
N ASN A 549 -9.33 13.04 16.11
CA ASN A 549 -8.17 13.48 16.88
C ASN A 549 -8.59 14.25 18.13
N THR A 550 -9.65 15.07 18.11
CA THR A 550 -10.22 15.70 19.31
C THR A 550 -10.53 14.66 20.37
N ALA A 551 -11.26 13.59 20.02
CA ALA A 551 -11.62 12.53 20.95
C ALA A 551 -10.41 11.75 21.48
N PHE A 552 -9.44 11.42 20.62
CA PHE A 552 -8.18 10.78 21.02
C PHE A 552 -7.37 11.64 22.00
N ASN A 553 -7.24 12.94 21.71
CA ASN A 553 -6.51 13.87 22.55
C ASN A 553 -7.24 14.16 23.87
N GLN A 554 -8.58 14.28 23.88
CA GLN A 554 -9.37 14.37 25.12
C GLN A 554 -9.15 13.15 26.03
N MET A 555 -9.19 11.94 25.46
CA MET A 555 -8.94 10.69 26.20
C MET A 555 -7.55 10.69 26.87
N ASN A 556 -6.50 11.07 26.13
CA ASN A 556 -5.13 11.08 26.66
C ASN A 556 -4.85 12.28 27.59
N ALA A 557 -5.68 13.33 27.52
CA ALA A 557 -5.65 14.46 28.47
C ALA A 557 -6.42 14.18 29.78
N GLY A 558 -7.03 13.00 29.94
CA GLY A 558 -7.82 12.64 31.12
C GLY A 558 -9.20 13.30 31.18
N VAL A 559 -9.72 13.80 30.05
CA VAL A 559 -11.08 14.37 29.96
C VAL A 559 -12.11 13.23 29.91
N ASP A 560 -13.34 13.51 30.39
CA ASP A 560 -14.44 12.56 30.40
C ASP A 560 -14.68 11.94 29.00
N GLN A 561 -14.59 10.62 28.95
CA GLN A 561 -14.70 9.83 27.74
C GLN A 561 -16.16 9.71 27.25
N ASP A 562 -17.15 9.96 28.11
CA ASP A 562 -18.57 9.96 27.72
C ASP A 562 -18.96 11.20 26.90
N GLU A 563 -18.32 12.36 27.14
CA GLU A 563 -18.46 13.55 26.27
C GLU A 563 -17.92 13.24 24.86
N ALA A 564 -16.72 12.65 24.78
CA ALA A 564 -16.10 12.25 23.53
C ALA A 564 -16.97 11.22 22.76
N LEU A 565 -17.49 10.19 23.44
CA LEU A 565 -18.42 9.21 22.86
C LEU A 565 -19.73 9.84 22.39
N SER A 566 -20.29 10.80 23.14
CA SER A 566 -21.50 11.55 22.74
C SER A 566 -21.27 12.34 21.45
N SER A 567 -20.10 12.97 21.31
CA SER A 567 -19.72 13.68 20.07
C SER A 567 -19.70 12.74 18.86
N LEU A 568 -19.11 11.54 18.99
CA LEU A 568 -19.01 10.54 17.92
C LEU A 568 -20.37 9.91 17.57
N LYS A 569 -21.25 9.69 18.56
CA LYS A 569 -22.63 9.23 18.33
C LYS A 569 -23.43 10.20 17.45
N LYS A 570 -23.23 11.52 17.61
CA LYS A 570 -23.86 12.53 16.73
C LYS A 570 -23.38 12.43 15.28
N ILE A 571 -22.11 12.11 15.05
CA ILE A 571 -21.52 11.91 13.70
C ILE A 571 -22.14 10.68 13.01
N LEU A 572 -22.37 9.57 13.73
CA LEU A 572 -23.01 8.36 13.17
C LEU A 572 -24.46 8.58 12.69
N ASN A 573 -25.14 9.60 13.22
CA ASN A 573 -26.50 9.97 12.80
C ASN A 573 -26.51 10.90 11.56
N ASP A 574 -25.34 11.40 11.12
CA ASP A 574 -25.21 12.28 9.96
C ASP A 574 -24.66 11.50 8.75
N GLY A 575 -25.53 11.28 7.76
CA GLY A 575 -25.24 10.45 6.58
C GLY A 575 -24.03 10.90 5.75
N LYS A 576 -23.55 12.15 5.90
CA LYS A 576 -22.35 12.63 5.19
C LYS A 576 -21.08 11.88 5.59
N TYR A 577 -21.03 11.30 6.80
CA TYR A 577 -19.90 10.49 7.26
C TYR A 577 -20.03 9.00 6.96
N SER A 578 -21.02 8.57 6.17
CA SER A 578 -21.27 7.15 5.85
C SER A 578 -20.12 6.42 5.14
N ASN A 579 -19.03 7.12 4.77
CA ASN A 579 -17.76 6.55 4.27
C ASN A 579 -16.69 6.37 5.35
N TYR A 580 -16.96 6.76 6.60
CA TYR A 580 -16.04 6.72 7.73
C TYR A 580 -16.64 5.98 8.94
N TYR A 581 -17.86 5.42 8.82
CA TYR A 581 -18.57 4.76 9.93
C TYR A 581 -17.74 3.64 10.58
N GLU A 582 -17.02 2.82 9.82
CA GLU A 582 -16.14 1.79 10.36
C GLU A 582 -14.99 2.36 11.22
N GLN A 583 -14.49 3.55 10.87
CA GLN A 583 -13.43 4.24 11.61
C GLN A 583 -14.00 4.91 12.87
N ILE A 584 -15.19 5.52 12.77
CA ILE A 584 -15.91 6.07 13.93
C ILE A 584 -16.20 4.96 14.95
N TYR A 585 -16.73 3.82 14.50
CA TYR A 585 -16.96 2.66 15.35
C TYR A 585 -15.68 2.12 16.00
N TYR A 586 -14.55 2.13 15.29
CA TYR A 586 -13.26 1.76 15.87
C TYR A 586 -12.80 2.74 16.95
N VAL A 587 -12.91 4.05 16.73
CA VAL A 587 -12.57 5.08 17.73
C VAL A 587 -13.47 4.97 18.96
N MET A 588 -14.78 4.79 18.76
CA MET A 588 -15.73 4.54 19.86
C MET A 588 -15.40 3.26 20.63
N GLY A 589 -14.99 2.19 19.95
CA GLY A 589 -14.54 0.95 20.59
C GLY A 589 -13.27 1.15 21.42
N ARG A 590 -12.32 1.95 20.94
CA ARG A 590 -11.09 2.30 21.69
C ARG A 590 -11.39 3.15 22.93
N LEU A 591 -12.26 4.14 22.81
CA LEU A 591 -12.72 4.95 23.94
C LEU A 591 -13.41 4.08 24.99
N ALA A 592 -14.40 3.28 24.59
CA ALA A 592 -15.12 2.39 25.50
C ALA A 592 -14.20 1.36 26.18
N ALA A 593 -13.20 0.82 25.48
CA ALA A 593 -12.19 -0.04 26.07
C ALA A 593 -11.32 0.70 27.11
N GLY A 594 -10.97 1.96 26.84
CA GLY A 594 -10.28 2.85 27.80
C GLY A 594 -11.14 3.23 29.01
N SER A 595 -12.47 3.23 28.87
CA SER A 595 -13.43 3.45 29.96
C SER A 595 -13.71 2.22 30.83
N ASN A 596 -13.03 1.09 30.60
CA ASN A 596 -13.40 -0.24 31.09
C ASN A 596 -14.81 -0.73 30.68
N LYS A 597 -15.46 -0.05 29.72
CA LYS A 597 -16.77 -0.44 29.14
C LYS A 597 -16.57 -1.49 28.05
N THR A 598 -16.07 -2.66 28.45
CA THR A 598 -15.57 -3.71 27.54
C THR A 598 -16.64 -4.28 26.59
N ASP A 599 -17.87 -4.45 27.06
CA ASP A 599 -18.98 -4.95 26.22
C ASP A 599 -19.37 -3.96 25.12
N ASP A 600 -19.47 -2.68 25.46
CA ASP A 600 -19.68 -1.58 24.51
C ASP A 600 -18.55 -1.55 23.47
N ALA A 601 -17.30 -1.71 23.90
CA ALA A 601 -16.15 -1.80 22.99
C ALA A 601 -16.27 -2.95 21.99
N ILE A 602 -16.63 -4.15 22.46
CA ILE A 602 -16.87 -5.33 21.63
C ILE A 602 -17.99 -5.06 20.62
N VAL A 603 -19.08 -4.42 21.03
CA VAL A 603 -20.20 -4.05 20.15
C VAL A 603 -19.76 -3.05 19.07
N TYR A 604 -19.04 -1.99 19.42
CA TYR A 604 -18.60 -0.99 18.44
C TYR A 604 -17.59 -1.60 17.45
N PHE A 605 -16.59 -2.35 17.90
CA PHE A 605 -15.66 -3.01 16.97
C PHE A 605 -16.35 -4.00 16.03
N LYS A 606 -17.32 -4.79 16.52
CA LYS A 606 -18.13 -5.69 15.68
C LYS A 606 -18.96 -4.94 14.64
N LYS A 607 -19.57 -3.81 14.99
CA LYS A 607 -20.26 -2.91 14.02
C LYS A 607 -19.31 -2.38 12.94
N GLY A 608 -18.09 -1.98 13.31
CA GLY A 608 -17.06 -1.54 12.36
C GLY A 608 -16.57 -2.64 11.41
N LEU A 609 -16.56 -3.90 11.86
CA LEU A 609 -16.23 -5.07 11.02
C LEU A 609 -17.38 -5.48 10.08
N GLN A 610 -18.63 -5.28 10.49
CA GLN A 610 -19.84 -5.56 9.71
C GLN A 610 -20.11 -4.52 8.60
N SER A 611 -19.47 -3.35 8.65
CA SER A 611 -19.57 -2.34 7.57
C SER A 611 -19.07 -2.89 6.23
N SER A 612 -19.91 -2.81 5.20
CA SER A 612 -19.57 -3.23 3.83
C SER A 612 -18.43 -2.42 3.21
N LYS A 613 -18.18 -1.20 3.72
CA LYS A 613 -17.07 -0.33 3.29
C LYS A 613 -15.75 -0.57 4.06
N SER A 614 -15.75 -1.50 5.02
CA SER A 614 -14.62 -1.70 5.93
C SER A 614 -13.35 -2.20 5.22
N THR A 615 -12.34 -1.34 5.17
CA THR A 615 -11.07 -1.55 4.45
C THR A 615 -10.22 -2.66 5.09
N LYS A 616 -9.27 -3.24 4.35
CA LYS A 616 -8.33 -4.25 4.91
C LYS A 616 -7.53 -3.70 6.09
N LYS A 617 -7.06 -2.44 6.03
CA LYS A 617 -6.40 -1.74 7.14
C LYS A 617 -7.33 -1.67 8.36
N GLN A 618 -8.56 -1.20 8.18
CA GLN A 618 -9.51 -1.06 9.28
C GLN A 618 -9.90 -2.40 9.90
N LYS A 619 -10.04 -3.47 9.10
CA LYS A 619 -10.29 -4.82 9.60
C LYS A 619 -9.13 -5.32 10.45
N ALA A 620 -7.88 -5.11 10.04
CA ALA A 620 -6.71 -5.48 10.83
C ALA A 620 -6.70 -4.77 12.20
N LEU A 621 -6.93 -3.45 12.21
CA LEU A 621 -7.02 -2.65 13.44
C LEU A 621 -8.15 -3.12 14.36
N SER A 622 -9.36 -3.31 13.83
CA SER A 622 -10.53 -3.72 14.62
C SER A 622 -10.42 -5.16 15.15
N PHE A 623 -9.81 -6.08 14.40
CA PHE A 623 -9.52 -7.43 14.89
C PHE A 623 -8.42 -7.43 15.96
N ALA A 624 -7.34 -6.66 15.78
CA ALA A 624 -6.29 -6.52 16.80
C ALA A 624 -6.84 -5.92 18.10
N ALA A 625 -7.69 -4.89 18.00
CA ALA A 625 -8.33 -4.27 19.16
C ALA A 625 -9.33 -5.20 19.87
N LEU A 626 -10.16 -5.97 19.14
CA LEU A 626 -11.00 -7.01 19.74
C LEU A 626 -10.17 -8.08 20.46
N GLY A 627 -9.08 -8.53 19.83
CA GLY A 627 -8.15 -9.48 20.44
C GLY A 627 -7.56 -8.94 21.74
N ASN A 628 -7.17 -7.66 21.78
CA ASN A 628 -6.69 -6.99 22.98
C ASN A 628 -7.78 -6.90 24.08
N VAL A 629 -9.04 -6.59 23.74
CA VAL A 629 -10.12 -6.58 24.74
C VAL A 629 -10.33 -7.96 25.36
N TYR A 630 -10.44 -9.01 24.55
CA TYR A 630 -10.60 -10.38 25.06
C TYR A 630 -9.34 -10.88 25.81
N TYR A 631 -8.15 -10.45 25.42
CA TYR A 631 -6.90 -10.76 26.12
C TYR A 631 -6.87 -10.15 27.53
N ASN A 632 -7.29 -8.88 27.66
CA ASN A 632 -7.39 -8.19 28.94
C ASN A 632 -8.51 -8.77 29.84
N GLN A 633 -9.50 -9.45 29.26
CA GLN A 633 -10.52 -10.23 29.98
C GLN A 633 -10.06 -11.66 30.32
N HIS A 634 -8.78 -12.02 30.09
CA HIS A 634 -8.23 -13.39 30.21
C HIS A 634 -8.95 -14.44 29.34
N ASN A 635 -9.75 -14.01 28.35
CA ASN A 635 -10.44 -14.89 27.41
C ASN A 635 -9.54 -15.22 26.21
N TYR A 636 -8.50 -16.00 26.49
CA TYR A 636 -7.46 -16.37 25.53
C TYR A 636 -7.97 -17.09 24.27
N PRO A 637 -8.99 -17.97 24.30
CA PRO A 637 -9.55 -18.56 23.08
C PRO A 637 -10.14 -17.51 22.14
N GLN A 638 -10.93 -16.55 22.65
CA GLN A 638 -11.51 -15.50 21.80
C GLN A 638 -10.44 -14.48 21.36
N ALA A 639 -9.52 -14.11 22.25
CA ALA A 639 -8.39 -13.26 21.92
C ALA A 639 -7.58 -13.84 20.75
N LYS A 640 -7.29 -15.14 20.79
CA LYS A 640 -6.61 -15.85 19.71
C LYS A 640 -7.39 -15.82 18.40
N ASN A 641 -8.68 -16.12 18.41
CA ASN A 641 -9.52 -16.09 17.19
C ASN A 641 -9.45 -14.72 16.49
N TYR A 642 -9.47 -13.63 17.27
CA TYR A 642 -9.35 -12.28 16.74
C TYR A 642 -7.93 -11.92 16.32
N TYR A 643 -6.88 -12.36 17.03
CA TYR A 643 -5.50 -12.17 16.61
C TYR A 643 -5.14 -12.96 15.33
N ASP A 644 -5.58 -14.22 15.19
CA ASP A 644 -5.43 -14.99 13.95
C ASP A 644 -6.22 -14.34 12.80
N SER A 645 -7.40 -13.76 13.08
CA SER A 645 -8.16 -12.97 12.09
C SER A 645 -7.43 -11.67 11.68
N ALA A 646 -6.80 -10.99 12.63
CA ALA A 646 -5.95 -9.82 12.36
C ALA A 646 -4.76 -10.22 11.50
N ALA A 647 -4.14 -11.38 11.76
CA ALA A 647 -2.97 -11.86 11.01
C ALA A 647 -3.24 -12.05 9.52
N VAL A 648 -4.44 -12.48 9.12
CA VAL A 648 -4.85 -12.63 7.71
C VAL A 648 -4.83 -11.31 6.95
N VAL A 649 -5.08 -10.18 7.63
CA VAL A 649 -5.14 -8.84 7.03
C VAL A 649 -4.02 -7.90 7.47
N ALA A 650 -3.11 -8.36 8.34
CA ALA A 650 -2.06 -7.55 8.98
C ALA A 650 -1.15 -6.83 7.98
N ALA A 651 -0.93 -7.38 6.78
CA ALA A 651 -0.17 -6.72 5.72
C ALA A 651 -0.71 -5.33 5.33
N ALA A 652 -2.01 -5.07 5.52
CA ALA A 652 -2.62 -3.76 5.26
C ALA A 652 -2.40 -2.74 6.39
N ALA A 653 -1.81 -3.16 7.52
CA ALA A 653 -1.52 -2.34 8.70
C ALA A 653 -0.18 -2.75 9.34
N ALA A 654 0.82 -3.12 8.52
CA ALA A 654 2.03 -3.81 8.98
C ALA A 654 2.92 -3.00 9.95
N ASN A 655 2.78 -1.68 9.95
CA ASN A 655 3.52 -0.75 10.83
C ASN A 655 2.71 -0.33 12.07
N ASP A 656 1.48 -0.81 12.24
CA ASP A 656 0.63 -0.46 13.37
C ASP A 656 1.02 -1.24 14.63
N SER A 657 1.20 -0.53 15.75
CA SER A 657 1.68 -1.11 17.00
C SER A 657 0.72 -2.17 17.55
N ASP A 658 -0.59 -1.93 17.53
CA ASP A 658 -1.58 -2.86 18.07
C ASP A 658 -1.66 -4.13 17.19
N VAL A 659 -1.51 -4.00 15.88
CA VAL A 659 -1.45 -5.15 14.95
C VAL A 659 -0.16 -5.96 15.17
N ILE A 660 1.00 -5.31 15.38
CA ILE A 660 2.26 -6.00 15.70
C ILE A 660 2.16 -6.74 17.05
N VAL A 661 1.55 -6.13 18.07
CA VAL A 661 1.29 -6.76 19.36
C VAL A 661 0.33 -7.94 19.22
N ALA A 662 -0.75 -7.79 18.44
CA ALA A 662 -1.70 -8.86 18.15
C ALA A 662 -1.03 -10.08 17.48
N LEU A 663 -0.14 -9.86 16.50
CA LEU A 663 0.63 -10.93 15.85
C LEU A 663 1.51 -11.70 16.85
N LYS A 664 2.22 -10.98 17.73
CA LYS A 664 3.07 -11.58 18.78
C LYS A 664 2.26 -12.34 19.82
N ARG A 665 1.17 -11.76 20.31
CA ARG A 665 0.28 -12.42 21.29
C ARG A 665 -0.41 -13.64 20.68
N GLY A 666 -0.88 -13.55 19.43
CA GLY A 666 -1.59 -14.64 18.74
C GLY A 666 -0.78 -15.92 18.55
N SER A 667 0.55 -15.82 18.44
CA SER A 667 1.45 -16.99 18.41
C SER A 667 1.62 -17.60 19.81
N VAL A 668 1.83 -16.79 20.85
CA VAL A 668 1.97 -17.26 22.24
C VAL A 668 0.67 -17.89 22.75
N LEU A 669 -0.49 -17.27 22.48
CA LEU A 669 -1.80 -17.84 22.85
C LEU A 669 -2.06 -19.22 22.25
N GLY A 670 -1.41 -19.55 21.11
CA GLY A 670 -1.46 -20.90 20.54
C GLY A 670 -1.01 -22.00 21.51
N GLN A 671 -0.04 -21.69 22.39
CA GLN A 671 0.48 -22.61 23.40
C GLN A 671 -0.48 -22.87 24.56
N VAL A 672 -1.50 -22.03 24.74
CA VAL A 672 -2.59 -22.25 25.72
C VAL A 672 -3.80 -22.89 25.05
N THR A 673 -4.26 -22.31 23.93
CA THR A 673 -5.49 -22.76 23.26
C THR A 673 -5.37 -24.13 22.62
N GLY A 674 -4.17 -24.52 22.17
CA GLY A 674 -3.93 -25.85 21.60
C GLY A 674 -4.18 -26.94 22.63
N PRO A 675 -3.45 -26.94 23.76
CA PRO A 675 -3.70 -27.86 24.88
C PRO A 675 -5.13 -27.79 25.42
N ALA A 676 -5.72 -26.60 25.57
CA ALA A 676 -7.11 -26.47 25.99
C ALA A 676 -8.09 -27.20 25.04
N ASN A 677 -7.87 -27.11 23.72
CA ASN A 677 -8.65 -27.86 22.74
C ASN A 677 -8.39 -29.38 22.81
N THR A 678 -7.14 -29.80 23.04
CA THR A 678 -6.80 -31.23 23.25
C THR A 678 -7.53 -31.82 24.45
N ILE A 679 -7.61 -31.08 25.58
CA ILE A 679 -8.37 -31.47 26.77
C ILE A 679 -9.86 -31.60 26.39
N TYR A 680 -10.47 -30.55 25.83
CA TYR A 680 -11.89 -30.54 25.46
C TYR A 680 -12.29 -31.67 24.49
N VAL A 681 -11.49 -31.91 23.45
CA VAL A 681 -11.76 -32.96 22.46
C VAL A 681 -11.59 -34.35 23.07
N SER A 682 -10.50 -34.59 23.82
CA SER A 682 -10.26 -35.90 24.44
C SER A 682 -11.29 -36.21 25.53
N ASP A 683 -11.72 -35.20 26.29
CA ASP A 683 -12.81 -35.32 27.27
C ASP A 683 -14.13 -35.67 26.60
N SER A 684 -14.44 -35.02 25.48
CA SER A 684 -15.64 -35.32 24.69
C SER A 684 -15.61 -36.75 24.14
N LEU A 685 -14.45 -37.20 23.62
CA LEU A 685 -14.29 -38.56 23.08
C LEU A 685 -14.38 -39.63 24.19
N LEU A 686 -13.78 -39.39 25.37
CA LEU A 686 -13.92 -40.28 26.52
C LEU A 686 -15.37 -40.33 27.03
N ALA A 687 -16.06 -39.18 27.10
CA ALA A 687 -17.47 -39.14 27.46
C ALA A 687 -18.35 -39.92 26.47
N LEU A 688 -18.05 -39.87 25.16
CA LEU A 688 -18.74 -40.68 24.14
C LEU A 688 -18.42 -42.17 24.28
N SER A 689 -17.18 -42.55 24.63
CA SER A 689 -16.80 -43.95 24.85
C SER A 689 -17.58 -44.63 26.00
N ALA A 690 -18.08 -43.85 26.95
CA ALA A 690 -18.91 -44.33 28.06
C ALA A 690 -20.41 -44.45 27.71
N MET A 691 -20.84 -44.04 26.51
CA MET A 691 -22.23 -44.15 26.04
C MET A 691 -22.48 -45.48 25.31
N SER A 692 -23.75 -45.89 25.19
CA SER A 692 -24.11 -47.05 24.36
C SER A 692 -23.79 -46.81 22.88
N GLU A 693 -23.50 -47.86 22.10
CA GLU A 693 -23.21 -47.73 20.66
C GLU A 693 -24.35 -46.99 19.90
N LYS A 694 -25.60 -47.22 20.32
CA LYS A 694 -26.78 -46.53 19.78
C LYS A 694 -26.73 -45.02 20.02
N ASP A 695 -26.27 -44.60 21.19
CA ASP A 695 -26.16 -43.19 21.57
C ASP A 695 -24.91 -42.53 20.95
N GLN A 696 -23.79 -43.26 20.86
CA GLN A 696 -22.61 -42.84 20.10
C GLN A 696 -22.99 -42.53 18.63
N ARG A 697 -23.65 -43.47 17.95
CA ARG A 697 -24.19 -43.28 16.59
C ARG A 697 -25.19 -42.13 16.50
N SER A 698 -26.03 -41.93 17.52
CA SER A 698 -26.97 -40.80 17.59
C SER A 698 -26.25 -39.44 17.63
N VAL A 699 -25.16 -39.33 18.40
CA VAL A 699 -24.33 -38.12 18.46
C VAL A 699 -23.56 -37.93 17.17
N VAL A 700 -22.91 -38.96 16.62
CA VAL A 700 -22.19 -38.90 15.34
C VAL A 700 -23.12 -38.46 14.20
N ARG A 701 -24.32 -39.03 14.08
CA ARG A 701 -25.33 -38.60 13.08
C ARG A 701 -25.86 -37.19 13.31
N ARG A 702 -25.81 -36.67 14.54
CA ARG A 702 -26.18 -35.27 14.83
C ARG A 702 -25.06 -34.32 14.43
N TYR A 703 -23.81 -34.70 14.69
CA TYR A 703 -22.63 -33.97 14.24
C TYR A 703 -22.54 -33.95 12.71
N LEU A 704 -22.73 -35.09 12.04
CA LEU A 704 -22.75 -35.18 10.58
C LEU A 704 -23.81 -34.27 9.97
N ARG A 705 -25.05 -34.28 10.50
CA ARG A 705 -26.10 -33.32 10.11
C ARG A 705 -25.72 -31.87 10.35
N SER A 706 -24.96 -31.55 11.39
CA SER A 706 -24.45 -30.18 11.62
C SER A 706 -23.37 -29.78 10.60
N LEU A 707 -22.55 -30.72 10.14
CA LEU A 707 -21.57 -30.50 9.07
C LEU A 707 -22.27 -30.34 7.70
N GLU A 708 -23.27 -31.18 7.41
CA GLU A 708 -24.16 -31.06 6.24
C GLU A 708 -24.86 -29.70 6.23
N GLN A 709 -25.42 -29.27 7.37
CA GLN A 709 -26.07 -27.96 7.50
C GLN A 709 -25.06 -26.82 7.34
N ALA A 710 -23.87 -26.89 7.97
CA ALA A 710 -22.84 -25.86 7.81
C ALA A 710 -22.36 -25.74 6.34
N ARG A 711 -22.26 -26.87 5.63
CA ARG A 711 -21.98 -26.93 4.19
C ARG A 711 -23.13 -26.32 3.39
N ALA A 712 -24.38 -26.69 3.66
CA ALA A 712 -25.56 -26.15 2.99
C ALA A 712 -25.74 -24.64 3.22
N ASP A 713 -25.57 -24.16 4.45
CA ASP A 713 -25.55 -22.74 4.81
C ASP A 713 -24.43 -22.00 4.08
N SER A 714 -23.24 -22.59 3.96
CA SER A 714 -22.13 -21.98 3.22
C SER A 714 -22.41 -21.90 1.72
N ILE A 715 -23.01 -22.95 1.14
CA ILE A 715 -23.41 -22.96 -0.28
C ILE A 715 -24.50 -21.91 -0.50
N PHE A 716 -25.56 -21.92 0.31
CA PHE A 716 -26.65 -20.93 0.28
C PHE A 716 -26.15 -19.49 0.42
N ARG A 717 -25.21 -19.22 1.34
CA ARG A 717 -24.60 -17.89 1.50
C ARG A 717 -23.74 -17.48 0.30
N SER A 718 -23.12 -18.45 -0.40
CA SER A 718 -22.36 -18.19 -1.63
C SER A 718 -23.26 -17.98 -2.85
N GLU A 719 -24.37 -18.69 -2.95
CA GLU A 719 -25.32 -18.62 -4.08
C GLU A 719 -26.26 -17.40 -3.97
N ASN A 720 -26.72 -17.05 -2.76
CA ASN A 720 -27.72 -15.98 -2.55
C ASN A 720 -27.14 -14.60 -2.22
N GLY A 721 -25.82 -14.41 -2.30
CA GLY A 721 -25.21 -13.08 -2.46
C GLY A 721 -25.44 -12.04 -1.36
N LEU A 722 -25.91 -12.42 -0.16
CA LEU A 722 -26.20 -11.49 0.94
C LEU A 722 -24.96 -10.83 1.58
N ASN A 723 -23.75 -11.12 1.08
CA ASN A 723 -22.51 -10.41 1.39
C ASN A 723 -21.90 -9.71 0.16
N ASN A 724 -22.73 -9.20 -0.76
CA ASN A 724 -22.32 -8.25 -1.79
C ASN A 724 -21.99 -6.86 -1.17
N ALA A 725 -20.92 -6.81 -0.38
CA ALA A 725 -20.09 -5.62 -0.33
C ALA A 725 -19.44 -5.47 -1.71
N PRO A 726 -19.57 -4.32 -2.41
CA PRO A 726 -18.94 -4.12 -3.71
C PRO A 726 -17.43 -4.01 -3.53
N VAL A 727 -16.74 -5.14 -3.62
CA VAL A 727 -15.28 -5.17 -3.74
C VAL A 727 -14.94 -4.66 -5.14
N GLU A 728 -14.37 -3.46 -5.23
CA GLU A 728 -13.80 -2.96 -6.48
C GLU A 728 -12.79 -3.97 -7.03
N SER A 729 -12.98 -4.39 -8.28
CA SER A 729 -12.08 -5.28 -8.99
C SER A 729 -10.74 -4.60 -9.27
N ASN A 730 -9.85 -4.60 -8.29
CA ASN A 730 -8.42 -4.48 -8.55
C ASN A 730 -7.89 -5.83 -9.05
N ASN A 731 -7.44 -5.84 -10.31
CA ASN A 731 -6.89 -7.00 -11.01
C ASN A 731 -5.50 -7.40 -10.45
N ASP A 732 -5.45 -7.93 -9.23
CA ASP A 732 -4.28 -8.64 -8.71
C ASP A 732 -4.51 -10.16 -8.80
N PRO A 733 -3.82 -10.88 -9.71
CA PRO A 733 -3.95 -12.33 -9.85
C PRO A 733 -3.48 -13.14 -8.63
N ASN A 734 -2.78 -12.52 -7.66
CA ASN A 734 -2.22 -13.18 -6.48
C ASN A 734 -2.92 -12.83 -5.16
N ALA A 735 -3.95 -11.97 -5.17
CA ALA A 735 -4.73 -11.71 -3.96
C ALA A 735 -5.68 -12.89 -3.67
N PRO A 736 -5.70 -13.48 -2.46
CA PRO A 736 -6.68 -14.52 -2.10
C PRO A 736 -8.08 -13.90 -2.09
N SER A 737 -8.86 -14.18 -3.14
CA SER A 737 -10.22 -13.67 -3.29
C SER A 737 -11.17 -14.37 -2.32
N PHE A 738 -11.61 -13.65 -1.29
CA PHE A 738 -12.61 -14.14 -0.35
C PHE A 738 -14.01 -14.33 -0.98
N ALA A 739 -14.23 -13.85 -2.20
CA ALA A 739 -15.48 -14.02 -2.95
C ALA A 739 -15.69 -15.47 -3.48
N ASN A 740 -14.64 -16.29 -3.49
CA ASN A 740 -14.71 -17.74 -3.68
C ASN A 740 -14.00 -18.40 -2.50
N TRP A 741 -14.66 -18.50 -1.33
CA TRP A 741 -14.08 -19.21 -0.19
C TRP A 741 -13.81 -20.67 -0.61
N TYR A 742 -12.54 -21.08 -0.57
CA TYR A 742 -12.05 -22.30 -1.18
C TYR A 742 -12.84 -23.58 -0.79
N PHE A 743 -13.35 -23.64 0.45
CA PHE A 743 -14.15 -24.75 0.97
C PHE A 743 -15.65 -24.70 0.61
N SER A 744 -16.15 -23.59 0.04
CA SER A 744 -17.54 -23.50 -0.50
C SER A 744 -17.68 -23.94 -1.95
N ASN A 745 -16.57 -24.12 -2.68
CA ASN A 745 -16.61 -24.50 -4.09
C ASN A 745 -16.11 -25.96 -4.24
N PRO A 746 -17.00 -26.94 -4.47
CA PRO A 746 -16.63 -28.35 -4.52
C PRO A 746 -15.54 -28.66 -5.55
N VAL A 747 -15.54 -27.95 -6.68
CA VAL A 747 -14.53 -28.12 -7.75
C VAL A 747 -13.17 -27.61 -7.29
N LEU A 748 -13.09 -26.43 -6.66
CA LEU A 748 -11.83 -25.92 -6.11
C LEU A 748 -11.32 -26.78 -4.94
N MET A 749 -12.23 -27.30 -4.11
CA MET A 749 -11.89 -28.18 -2.99
C MET A 749 -11.35 -29.53 -3.48
N GLN A 750 -11.94 -30.12 -4.52
CA GLN A 750 -11.46 -31.36 -5.15
C GLN A 750 -10.16 -31.16 -5.96
N GLN A 751 -10.04 -30.05 -6.70
CA GLN A 751 -8.82 -29.67 -7.41
C GLN A 751 -7.67 -29.39 -6.43
N GLY A 752 -7.94 -28.66 -5.35
CA GLY A 752 -6.94 -28.32 -4.36
C GLY A 752 -6.59 -29.48 -3.43
N SER A 753 -7.50 -30.43 -3.18
CA SER A 753 -7.19 -31.74 -2.57
C SER A 753 -6.25 -32.54 -3.47
N SER A 754 -6.53 -32.60 -4.78
CA SER A 754 -5.65 -33.23 -5.78
C SER A 754 -4.28 -32.53 -5.87
N GLU A 755 -4.24 -31.20 -5.87
CA GLU A 755 -3.00 -30.41 -5.79
C GLU A 755 -2.24 -30.65 -4.48
N PHE A 756 -2.95 -30.79 -3.36
CA PHE A 756 -2.35 -31.03 -2.06
C PHE A 756 -1.67 -32.40 -2.03
N LYS A 757 -2.37 -33.46 -2.41
CA LYS A 757 -1.80 -34.81 -2.59
C LYS A 757 -0.61 -34.80 -3.56
N ARG A 758 -0.73 -34.09 -4.70
CA ARG A 758 0.36 -33.94 -5.69
C ARG A 758 1.60 -33.22 -5.16
N LYS A 759 1.44 -32.23 -4.27
CA LYS A 759 2.54 -31.40 -3.73
C LYS A 759 3.15 -31.94 -2.44
N TRP A 760 2.40 -32.70 -1.65
CA TRP A 760 2.76 -33.06 -0.27
C TRP A 760 2.63 -34.55 0.06
N GLY A 761 2.11 -35.37 -0.86
CA GLY A 761 1.77 -36.78 -0.64
C GLY A 761 0.41 -36.97 0.04
N ASN A 762 -0.01 -38.23 0.23
CA ASN A 762 -1.02 -38.53 1.24
C ASN A 762 -0.37 -38.32 2.61
N ARG A 763 -0.83 -37.30 3.34
CA ARG A 763 -0.38 -36.99 4.69
C ARG A 763 -1.51 -37.29 5.67
N THR A 764 -1.16 -37.90 6.79
CA THR A 764 -2.08 -38.13 7.91
C THR A 764 -2.65 -36.82 8.42
N LEU A 765 -3.93 -36.85 8.80
CA LEU A 765 -4.64 -35.69 9.31
C LEU A 765 -4.05 -35.31 10.68
N SER A 766 -3.25 -34.24 10.70
CA SER A 766 -2.59 -33.73 11.89
C SER A 766 -2.88 -32.25 12.06
N ASP A 767 -3.29 -31.86 13.27
CA ASP A 767 -3.50 -30.47 13.59
C ASP A 767 -2.19 -29.69 13.44
N ASN A 768 -2.29 -28.47 12.89
CA ASN A 768 -1.13 -27.65 12.57
C ASN A 768 -0.08 -28.31 11.65
N TRP A 769 -0.43 -29.29 10.79
CA TRP A 769 0.51 -29.95 9.84
C TRP A 769 1.39 -29.00 9.00
N ARG A 770 0.94 -27.75 8.80
CA ARG A 770 1.64 -26.70 8.05
C ARG A 770 2.40 -25.69 8.93
N ARG A 771 2.24 -25.76 10.26
CA ARG A 771 3.00 -24.98 11.27
C ARG A 771 3.96 -25.87 12.07
N SER A 772 3.74 -27.17 12.18
CA SER A 772 4.67 -28.11 12.83
C SER A 772 6.05 -28.09 12.15
N SER A 773 6.08 -27.96 10.82
CA SER A 773 7.29 -27.73 10.02
C SER A 773 7.94 -26.34 10.19
N ALA A 774 7.22 -25.37 10.77
CA ALA A 774 7.77 -24.06 11.14
C ALA A 774 8.26 -24.00 12.59
N ILE A 775 7.69 -24.86 13.47
CA ILE A 775 8.07 -24.97 14.90
C ILE A 775 9.26 -25.93 15.08
N SER A 776 9.36 -26.99 14.27
CA SER A 776 10.51 -27.91 14.28
C SER A 776 11.83 -27.29 13.81
N GLY A 777 11.83 -26.02 13.39
CA GLY A 777 13.05 -25.24 13.15
C GLY A 777 13.85 -24.88 14.41
N PHE A 778 13.30 -25.11 15.61
CA PHE A 778 13.91 -24.75 16.90
C PHE A 778 14.32 -25.92 17.80
N ALA A 779 14.19 -27.17 17.34
CA ALA A 779 14.69 -28.35 18.05
C ALA A 779 15.89 -28.97 17.30
N ASN A 780 16.97 -29.21 18.04
CA ASN A 780 18.28 -29.73 17.63
C ASN A 780 18.35 -30.47 16.28
N LYS A 781 19.08 -29.89 15.30
CA LYS A 781 19.58 -30.62 14.13
C LYS A 781 20.77 -31.49 14.52
N ASN A 782 20.53 -32.74 14.95
CA ASN A 782 21.47 -33.83 14.66
C ASN A 782 20.86 -35.24 14.79
N THR A 783 19.91 -35.56 13.91
CA THR A 783 19.61 -36.94 13.50
C THR A 783 19.08 -36.92 12.07
N GLN A 784 19.96 -37.24 11.11
CA GLN A 784 19.58 -37.41 9.72
C GLN A 784 19.07 -38.85 9.51
N SER A 785 17.91 -39.15 10.09
CA SER A 785 17.19 -40.40 9.83
C SER A 785 16.29 -40.22 8.63
N ALA A 786 16.45 -41.09 7.62
CA ALA A 786 15.53 -41.15 6.49
C ALA A 786 14.11 -41.39 7.00
N ALA A 787 13.14 -40.65 6.46
CA ALA A 787 11.73 -40.94 6.75
C ALA A 787 11.38 -42.31 6.15
N PRO A 788 10.89 -43.28 6.94
CA PRO A 788 10.40 -44.53 6.39
C PRO A 788 9.13 -44.26 5.56
N GLU A 789 8.99 -44.95 4.43
CA GLU A 789 7.70 -45.05 3.75
C GLU A 789 6.77 -45.92 4.60
N THR A 790 5.98 -45.29 5.48
CA THR A 790 4.88 -45.96 6.18
C THR A 790 3.63 -45.90 5.32
N THR A 791 3.06 -47.06 5.04
CA THR A 791 1.78 -47.24 4.33
C THR A 791 0.62 -46.51 5.03
N ASP A 792 -0.38 -46.16 4.24
CA ASP A 792 -1.40 -45.14 4.53
C ASP A 792 -2.59 -45.67 5.36
N GLU A 793 -2.34 -46.18 6.57
CA GLU A 793 -3.35 -46.86 7.40
C GLU A 793 -4.30 -45.93 8.20
N ASN A 794 -4.10 -44.60 8.17
CA ASN A 794 -4.85 -43.65 9.01
C ASN A 794 -5.50 -42.49 8.22
N ALA A 795 -5.87 -42.72 6.96
CA ALA A 795 -6.64 -41.75 6.17
C ALA A 795 -8.13 -41.83 6.53
N VAL A 796 -8.70 -40.74 7.06
CA VAL A 796 -10.14 -40.63 7.36
C VAL A 796 -10.95 -40.83 6.08
N GLU A 797 -11.84 -41.82 6.08
CA GLU A 797 -12.71 -42.09 4.94
C GLU A 797 -13.73 -40.95 4.75
N LEU A 798 -13.80 -40.43 3.53
CA LEU A 798 -14.67 -39.32 3.14
C LEU A 798 -15.69 -39.82 2.11
N ASP A 799 -16.92 -39.33 2.22
CA ASP A 799 -18.00 -39.61 1.27
C ASP A 799 -17.81 -38.86 -0.08
N GLU A 800 -18.73 -39.10 -1.03
CA GLU A 800 -18.75 -38.41 -2.33
C GLU A 800 -18.88 -36.87 -2.21
N ASN A 801 -19.28 -36.35 -1.05
CA ASN A 801 -19.41 -34.92 -0.76
C ASN A 801 -18.16 -34.29 -0.14
N GLY A 802 -17.19 -35.09 0.31
CA GLY A 802 -16.02 -34.66 1.07
C GLY A 802 -16.26 -34.48 2.57
N LEU A 803 -17.31 -35.10 3.12
CA LEU A 803 -17.62 -35.19 4.55
C LEU A 803 -17.10 -36.52 5.13
N PRO A 804 -16.68 -36.59 6.41
CA PRO A 804 -16.35 -37.86 7.06
C PRO A 804 -17.53 -38.83 7.08
N THR A 805 -17.28 -40.13 6.84
CA THR A 805 -18.31 -41.16 6.96
C THR A 805 -18.73 -41.39 8.42
N GLU A 806 -19.91 -41.97 8.67
CA GLU A 806 -20.36 -42.32 10.03
C GLU A 806 -19.35 -43.24 10.72
N ASP A 807 -18.87 -44.27 10.02
CA ASP A 807 -17.95 -45.26 10.57
C ASP A 807 -16.54 -44.67 10.80
N ALA A 808 -16.05 -43.77 9.93
CA ALA A 808 -14.80 -43.05 10.16
C ALA A 808 -14.86 -42.10 11.38
N LEU A 809 -16.04 -41.54 11.69
CA LEU A 809 -16.23 -40.74 12.91
C LEU A 809 -16.36 -41.59 14.17
N LEU A 810 -16.96 -42.78 14.07
CA LEU A 810 -17.02 -43.75 15.18
C LEU A 810 -15.64 -44.31 15.53
N ALA A 811 -14.77 -44.52 14.54
CA ALA A 811 -13.39 -44.98 14.73
C ALA A 811 -12.51 -44.03 15.58
N PHE A 812 -12.89 -42.75 15.72
CA PHE A 812 -12.20 -41.82 16.62
C PHE A 812 -12.62 -41.94 18.09
N ILE A 813 -13.69 -42.69 18.40
CA ILE A 813 -14.15 -42.88 19.78
C ILE A 813 -13.28 -43.98 20.44
N PRO A 814 -12.58 -43.70 21.55
CA PRO A 814 -11.67 -44.65 22.20
C PRO A 814 -12.45 -45.78 22.89
N ASN A 815 -12.73 -46.86 22.17
CA ASN A 815 -13.60 -47.94 22.63
C ASN A 815 -12.82 -49.06 23.35
N THR A 816 -11.50 -49.15 23.17
CA THR A 816 -10.62 -50.06 23.93
C THR A 816 -10.01 -49.37 25.16
N ASP A 817 -9.60 -50.15 26.16
CA ASP A 817 -8.91 -49.61 27.35
C ASP A 817 -7.57 -48.96 27.01
N ALA A 818 -6.87 -49.45 25.99
CA ALA A 818 -5.61 -48.87 25.52
C ALA A 818 -5.82 -47.47 24.91
N GLU A 819 -6.84 -47.28 24.06
CA GLU A 819 -7.18 -45.98 23.50
C GLU A 819 -7.69 -45.00 24.57
N ARG A 820 -8.48 -45.49 25.54
CA ARG A 820 -8.92 -44.68 26.70
C ARG A 820 -7.72 -44.22 27.54
N ALA A 821 -6.75 -45.10 27.77
CA ALA A 821 -5.52 -44.77 28.50
C ALA A 821 -4.68 -43.73 27.74
N ASP A 822 -4.53 -43.87 26.42
CA ASP A 822 -3.81 -42.90 25.59
C ASP A 822 -4.51 -41.53 25.56
N ALA A 823 -5.84 -41.49 25.35
CA ALA A 823 -6.61 -40.24 25.44
C ALA A 823 -6.45 -39.56 26.81
N THR A 824 -6.47 -40.35 27.90
CA THR A 824 -6.18 -39.87 29.26
C THR A 824 -4.76 -39.32 29.40
N GLN A 825 -3.77 -39.93 28.76
CA GLN A 825 -2.38 -39.47 28.77
C GLN A 825 -2.19 -38.19 27.94
N ARG A 826 -2.91 -38.02 26.82
CA ARG A 826 -2.96 -36.77 26.05
C ARG A 826 -3.54 -35.62 26.88
N ILE A 827 -4.61 -35.87 27.65
CA ILE A 827 -5.18 -34.89 28.58
C ILE A 827 -4.14 -34.49 29.64
N LYS A 828 -3.48 -35.46 30.28
CA LYS A 828 -2.42 -35.20 31.28
C LYS A 828 -1.26 -34.39 30.71
N ALA A 829 -0.87 -34.63 29.46
CA ALA A 829 0.15 -33.85 28.77
C ALA A 829 -0.31 -32.40 28.55
N ALA A 830 -1.50 -32.23 27.98
CA ALA A 830 -2.07 -30.92 27.68
C ALA A 830 -2.26 -30.04 28.92
N TYR A 831 -2.63 -30.60 30.08
CA TYR A 831 -2.69 -29.83 31.33
C TYR A 831 -1.33 -29.25 31.74
N MET A 832 -0.22 -29.97 31.54
CA MET A 832 1.12 -29.46 31.82
C MET A 832 1.55 -28.42 30.80
N ASP A 833 1.32 -28.68 29.52
CA ASP A 833 1.65 -27.73 28.45
C ASP A 833 0.90 -26.40 28.65
N MET A 834 -0.37 -26.47 29.07
CA MET A 834 -1.20 -25.32 29.41
C MET A 834 -0.71 -24.59 30.68
N GLY A 835 -0.42 -25.30 31.77
CA GLY A 835 0.10 -24.70 33.00
C GLY A 835 1.48 -24.04 32.80
N ASN A 836 2.34 -24.68 32.02
CA ASN A 836 3.65 -24.16 31.61
C ASN A 836 3.48 -22.90 30.73
N ALA A 837 2.58 -22.92 29.74
CA ALA A 837 2.30 -21.75 28.91
C ALA A 837 1.74 -20.57 29.72
N TYR A 838 0.84 -20.81 30.67
CA TYR A 838 0.35 -19.76 31.57
C TYR A 838 1.46 -19.15 32.43
N ILE A 839 2.24 -19.99 33.13
CA ILE A 839 3.22 -19.54 34.13
C ILE A 839 4.48 -18.96 33.48
N LYS A 840 4.97 -19.54 32.37
CA LYS A 840 6.27 -19.19 31.78
C LYS A 840 6.18 -18.30 30.54
N LEU A 841 5.04 -18.26 29.82
CA LEU A 841 4.89 -17.50 28.58
C LEU A 841 3.90 -16.33 28.67
N LEU A 842 2.83 -16.47 29.45
CA LEU A 842 1.82 -15.42 29.64
C LEU A 842 1.96 -14.67 30.98
N GLU A 843 2.68 -15.26 31.95
CA GLU A 843 2.77 -14.79 33.34
C GLU A 843 1.39 -14.64 34.04
N ASP A 844 0.37 -15.37 33.54
CA ASP A 844 -0.95 -15.49 34.19
C ASP A 844 -0.88 -16.60 35.25
N TYR A 845 -0.27 -16.27 36.39
CA TYR A 845 -0.12 -17.19 37.50
C TYR A 845 -1.46 -17.70 38.07
N PRO A 846 -2.53 -16.89 38.20
CA PRO A 846 -3.84 -17.39 38.64
C PRO A 846 -4.43 -18.48 37.73
N GLN A 847 -4.44 -18.30 36.40
CA GLN A 847 -4.91 -19.34 35.48
C GLN A 847 -3.96 -20.55 35.45
N GLY A 848 -2.66 -20.32 35.56
CA GLY A 848 -1.64 -21.37 35.68
C GLY A 848 -1.86 -22.26 36.91
N LEU A 849 -1.99 -21.66 38.10
CA LEU A 849 -2.22 -22.39 39.35
C LEU A 849 -3.58 -23.11 39.34
N SER A 850 -4.66 -22.47 38.87
CA SER A 850 -5.97 -23.11 38.71
C SER A 850 -5.94 -24.33 37.75
N THR A 851 -5.12 -24.25 36.70
CA THR A 851 -4.86 -25.36 35.78
C THR A 851 -4.18 -26.54 36.47
N LEU A 852 -3.18 -26.27 37.32
CA LEU A 852 -2.47 -27.29 38.10
C LEU A 852 -3.35 -27.89 39.21
N ASP A 853 -4.13 -27.09 39.92
CA ASP A 853 -5.13 -27.55 40.90
C ASP A 853 -6.17 -28.50 40.25
N THR A 854 -6.62 -28.16 39.04
CA THR A 854 -7.57 -28.98 38.27
C THR A 854 -6.95 -30.31 37.85
N PHE A 855 -5.68 -30.30 37.42
CA PHE A 855 -4.94 -31.51 37.10
C PHE A 855 -4.82 -32.45 38.30
N GLU A 856 -4.40 -31.95 39.47
CA GLU A 856 -4.21 -32.76 40.68
C GLU A 856 -5.54 -33.33 41.19
N LYS A 857 -6.62 -32.53 41.23
CA LYS A 857 -7.97 -33.00 41.59
C LYS A 857 -8.48 -34.10 40.67
N ARG A 858 -8.15 -34.03 39.37
CA ARG A 858 -8.64 -34.97 38.35
C ARG A 858 -7.81 -36.24 38.24
N PHE A 859 -6.52 -36.18 38.60
CA PHE A 859 -5.59 -37.31 38.51
C PHE A 859 -4.88 -37.56 39.86
N PRO A 860 -5.62 -37.93 40.93
CA PRO A 860 -5.04 -38.16 42.25
C PRO A 860 -4.09 -39.37 42.25
N GLY A 861 -2.93 -39.20 42.88
CA GLY A 861 -1.87 -40.22 43.02
C GLY A 861 -0.48 -39.70 42.65
N LYS A 862 0.57 -40.50 42.87
CA LYS A 862 1.96 -40.18 42.45
C LYS A 862 2.12 -40.28 40.93
N SER A 863 1.56 -39.31 40.21
CA SER A 863 1.78 -39.11 38.78
C SER A 863 3.27 -38.82 38.50
N PRO A 864 3.88 -39.38 37.44
CA PRO A 864 5.25 -39.02 37.02
C PRO A 864 5.44 -37.51 36.75
N ARG A 865 4.36 -36.76 36.59
CA ARG A 865 4.37 -35.31 36.40
C ARG A 865 4.13 -34.49 37.67
N ALA A 866 3.94 -35.09 38.84
CA ALA A 866 3.79 -34.35 40.10
C ALA A 866 5.04 -33.49 40.42
N ALA A 867 6.24 -33.98 40.09
CA ALA A 867 7.48 -33.21 40.15
C ALA A 867 7.47 -31.97 39.22
N GLU A 868 6.81 -32.05 38.05
CA GLU A 868 6.63 -30.92 37.13
C GLU A 868 5.67 -29.88 37.72
N VAL A 869 4.58 -30.33 38.36
CA VAL A 869 3.61 -29.45 39.04
C VAL A 869 4.27 -28.67 40.17
N LEU A 870 4.99 -29.35 41.08
CA LEU A 870 5.69 -28.70 42.19
C LEU A 870 6.71 -27.67 41.68
N TYR A 871 7.44 -27.97 40.60
CA TYR A 871 8.35 -27.03 39.96
C TYR A 871 7.64 -25.82 39.35
N LEU A 872 6.51 -26.01 38.66
CA LEU A 872 5.72 -24.90 38.12
C LEU A 872 5.10 -24.04 39.22
N ARG A 873 4.62 -24.65 40.32
CA ARG A 873 4.15 -23.93 41.53
C ARG A 873 5.30 -23.14 42.18
N TYR A 874 6.50 -23.72 42.30
CA TYR A 874 7.71 -23.03 42.75
C TYR A 874 8.03 -21.79 41.88
N LEU A 875 8.05 -21.92 40.56
CA LEU A 875 8.30 -20.80 39.64
C LEU A 875 7.26 -19.68 39.81
N ALA A 876 5.97 -20.04 39.89
CA ALA A 876 4.89 -19.09 40.11
C ALA A 876 4.99 -18.40 41.48
N ALA A 877 5.41 -19.12 42.54
CA ALA A 877 5.60 -18.56 43.87
C ALA A 877 6.79 -17.59 43.93
N ILE A 878 7.94 -17.94 43.33
CA ILE A 878 9.10 -17.04 43.21
C ILE A 878 8.73 -15.75 42.47
N LYS A 879 8.04 -15.86 41.33
CA LYS A 879 7.62 -14.70 40.52
C LYS A 879 6.60 -13.80 41.22
N GLN A 880 5.77 -14.35 42.10
CA GLN A 880 4.82 -13.60 42.93
C GLN A 880 5.41 -13.16 44.29
N ASN A 881 6.72 -13.31 44.51
CA ASN A 881 7.41 -13.01 45.77
C ASN A 881 6.87 -13.76 47.00
N GLN A 882 6.28 -14.95 46.79
CA GLN A 882 5.74 -15.84 47.83
C GLN A 882 6.83 -16.80 48.31
N LEU A 883 7.87 -16.26 48.96
CA LEU A 883 9.12 -16.99 49.25
C LEU A 883 8.91 -18.23 50.13
N ASP A 884 8.00 -18.20 51.10
CA ASP A 884 7.77 -19.37 51.97
C ASP A 884 7.01 -20.49 51.25
N ALA A 885 6.07 -20.14 50.37
CA ALA A 885 5.44 -21.12 49.48
C ALA A 885 6.47 -21.73 48.51
N ALA A 886 7.36 -20.91 47.96
CA ALA A 886 8.45 -21.38 47.10
C ALA A 886 9.39 -22.35 47.84
N LYS A 887 9.83 -22.02 49.07
CA LYS A 887 10.64 -22.91 49.92
C LYS A 887 9.93 -24.25 50.14
N ASN A 888 8.65 -24.22 50.50
CA ASN A 888 7.85 -25.43 50.72
C ASN A 888 7.77 -26.30 49.45
N TYR A 889 7.46 -25.71 48.29
CA TYR A 889 7.44 -26.44 47.02
C TYR A 889 8.80 -27.01 46.64
N SER A 890 9.91 -26.28 46.86
CA SER A 890 11.26 -26.81 46.62
C SER A 890 11.61 -27.95 47.57
N ALA A 891 11.24 -27.85 48.86
CA ALA A 891 11.49 -28.88 49.85
C ALA A 891 10.74 -30.18 49.51
N SER A 892 9.44 -30.09 49.20
CA SER A 892 8.65 -31.25 48.74
C SER A 892 9.19 -31.84 47.43
N LEU A 893 9.63 -31.00 46.49
CA LEU A 893 10.22 -31.47 45.23
C LEU A 893 11.54 -32.22 45.44
N LEU A 894 12.37 -31.79 46.38
CA LEU A 894 13.63 -32.47 46.76
C LEU A 894 13.38 -33.74 47.57
N GLN A 895 12.40 -33.73 48.48
CA GLN A 895 12.07 -34.85 49.36
C GLN A 895 11.36 -36.00 48.62
N ASP A 896 10.29 -35.71 47.87
CA ASP A 896 9.47 -36.74 47.22
C ASP A 896 9.96 -37.15 45.83
N TYR A 897 10.77 -36.31 45.18
CA TYR A 897 11.16 -36.46 43.77
C TYR A 897 12.63 -36.05 43.51
N GLY A 898 13.53 -36.28 44.47
CA GLY A 898 14.93 -35.82 44.44
C GLY A 898 15.77 -36.22 43.22
N ASP A 899 15.43 -37.33 42.57
CA ASP A 899 16.07 -37.84 41.34
C ASP A 899 15.47 -37.27 40.04
N SER A 900 14.41 -36.47 40.14
CA SER A 900 13.76 -35.89 38.96
C SER A 900 14.60 -34.77 38.34
N ARG A 901 14.46 -34.59 37.01
CA ARG A 901 15.08 -33.46 36.28
C ARG A 901 14.71 -32.08 36.86
N TRP A 902 13.60 -32.01 37.59
CA TRP A 902 13.06 -30.80 38.20
C TRP A 902 13.66 -30.50 39.58
N ALA A 903 13.89 -31.54 40.38
CA ALA A 903 14.60 -31.42 41.65
C ALA A 903 16.00 -30.81 41.44
N ALA A 904 16.71 -31.22 40.38
CA ALA A 904 18.00 -30.63 40.00
C ALA A 904 17.93 -29.10 39.73
N LEU A 905 16.79 -28.56 39.28
CA LEU A 905 16.62 -27.13 39.01
C LEU A 905 16.31 -26.29 40.27
N VAL A 906 16.04 -26.94 41.41
CA VAL A 906 15.72 -26.27 42.70
C VAL A 906 16.69 -26.63 43.83
N ARG A 907 17.75 -27.42 43.56
CA ARG A 907 18.79 -27.72 44.56
C ARG A 907 19.54 -26.42 44.91
N PRO A 908 19.77 -26.14 46.21
CA PRO A 908 20.70 -25.09 46.62
C PRO A 908 22.11 -25.39 46.09
N THR A 909 22.79 -24.36 45.58
CA THR A 909 24.24 -24.40 45.32
C THR A 909 25.01 -24.21 46.62
N GLU A 910 26.23 -24.76 46.72
CA GLU A 910 27.02 -24.72 47.97
C GLU A 910 27.48 -23.30 48.36
N ASP A 911 27.51 -22.36 47.42
CA ASP A 911 27.61 -20.94 47.72
C ASP A 911 26.30 -20.45 48.35
N GLY A 912 26.34 -20.23 49.66
CA GLY A 912 25.21 -19.86 50.51
C GLY A 912 24.70 -18.43 50.29
N ASP A 913 24.12 -18.15 49.13
CA ASP A 913 23.15 -17.08 48.93
C ASP A 913 22.05 -17.58 47.97
N GLY A 914 20.91 -17.94 48.55
CA GLY A 914 19.75 -18.38 47.77
C GLY A 914 19.20 -17.26 46.90
N ILE A 915 18.71 -17.62 45.71
CA ILE A 915 18.14 -16.71 44.70
C ILE A 915 19.19 -15.94 43.88
N THR A 916 19.99 -16.66 43.09
CA THR A 916 20.48 -16.14 41.79
C THR A 916 19.87 -16.91 40.63
N ASN A 917 19.52 -16.19 39.56
CA ASN A 917 18.63 -16.64 38.49
C ASN A 917 19.37 -17.50 37.43
N ASN A 918 20.18 -18.46 37.87
CA ASN A 918 21.25 -19.09 37.09
C ASN A 918 20.87 -20.39 36.33
N ASN A 919 19.57 -20.62 36.10
CA ASN A 919 19.09 -21.65 35.17
C ASN A 919 18.45 -21.05 33.89
N ALA A 920 18.85 -19.82 33.54
CA ALA A 920 18.75 -19.35 32.17
C ALA A 920 19.62 -20.24 31.25
N GLY A 921 19.09 -20.63 30.09
CA GLY A 921 19.90 -21.34 29.10
C GLY A 921 21.08 -20.48 28.65
N VAL A 922 22.20 -21.08 28.24
CA VAL A 922 23.44 -20.33 27.89
C VAL A 922 23.20 -19.18 26.90
N ALA A 923 22.23 -19.31 26.00
CA ALA A 923 21.78 -18.26 25.10
C ALA A 923 21.11 -17.07 25.82
N GLU A 924 20.18 -17.32 26.74
CA GLU A 924 19.46 -16.31 27.52
C GLU A 924 20.38 -15.62 28.55
N TYR A 925 21.29 -16.38 29.16
CA TYR A 925 22.35 -15.81 30.01
C TYR A 925 23.28 -14.92 29.19
N TYR A 926 23.74 -15.38 28.01
CA TYR A 926 24.54 -14.57 27.11
C TYR A 926 23.82 -13.31 26.64
N ASP A 927 22.53 -13.40 26.29
CA ASP A 927 21.72 -12.26 25.86
C ASP A 927 21.58 -11.22 26.98
N ASN A 928 21.48 -11.64 28.26
CA ASN A 928 21.54 -10.73 29.40
C ASN A 928 22.90 -10.00 29.47
N VAL A 929 24.01 -10.76 29.48
CA VAL A 929 25.38 -10.19 29.50
C VAL A 929 25.62 -9.23 28.33
N TYR A 930 25.11 -9.56 27.14
CA TYR A 930 25.21 -8.72 25.96
C TYR A 930 24.36 -7.43 26.07
N ASN A 931 23.15 -7.51 26.63
CA ASN A 931 22.33 -6.32 26.90
C ASN A 931 22.99 -5.39 27.93
N LEU A 932 23.61 -5.92 28.99
CA LEU A 932 24.39 -5.14 29.96
C LEU A 932 25.60 -4.45 29.29
N MET A 933 26.24 -5.11 28.32
CA MET A 933 27.33 -4.53 27.52
C MET A 933 26.84 -3.37 26.64
N LEU A 934 25.66 -3.49 26.02
CA LEU A 934 25.01 -2.38 25.29
C LEU A 934 24.64 -1.21 26.20
N GLN A 935 24.27 -1.49 27.46
CA GLN A 935 23.99 -0.50 28.51
C GLN A 935 25.27 0.07 29.16
N ARG A 936 26.47 -0.34 28.72
CA ARG A 936 27.79 0.08 29.21
C ARG A 936 28.10 -0.29 30.67
N GLN A 937 27.42 -1.30 31.23
CA GLN A 937 27.69 -1.78 32.59
C GLN A 937 28.89 -2.73 32.65
N TYR A 938 30.05 -2.26 32.16
CA TYR A 938 31.19 -3.11 31.81
C TYR A 938 31.77 -3.94 32.98
N THR A 939 31.71 -3.44 34.21
CA THR A 939 32.19 -4.18 35.40
C THR A 939 31.40 -5.46 35.64
N GLU A 940 30.07 -5.39 35.52
CA GLU A 940 29.19 -6.56 35.72
C GLU A 940 29.24 -7.50 34.51
N VAL A 941 29.38 -6.94 33.29
CA VAL A 941 29.65 -7.71 32.07
C VAL A 941 30.95 -8.51 32.19
N LEU A 942 32.01 -7.93 32.77
CA LEU A 942 33.29 -8.61 32.99
C LEU A 942 33.16 -9.79 33.96
N ARG A 943 32.40 -9.61 35.04
CA ARG A 943 32.12 -10.68 36.01
C ARG A 943 31.31 -11.80 35.37
N LEU A 944 30.14 -11.48 34.81
CA LEU A 944 29.23 -12.46 34.22
C LEU A 944 29.80 -13.16 32.98
N SER A 945 30.66 -12.51 32.18
CA SER A 945 31.33 -13.17 31.05
C SER A 945 32.43 -14.15 31.50
N ARG A 946 33.06 -13.94 32.65
CA ARG A 946 33.98 -14.91 33.27
C ARG A 946 33.24 -16.07 33.89
N ASP A 947 32.15 -15.79 34.60
CA ASP A 947 31.27 -16.81 35.18
C ASP A 947 30.64 -17.66 34.07
N GLY A 948 30.16 -17.04 32.99
CA GLY A 948 29.65 -17.72 31.81
C GLY A 948 30.66 -18.62 31.09
N GLN A 949 31.96 -18.26 31.09
CA GLN A 949 33.04 -19.12 30.56
C GLN A 949 33.37 -20.32 31.45
N LYS A 950 33.10 -20.25 32.76
CA LYS A 950 33.30 -21.36 33.71
C LYS A 950 32.09 -22.29 33.80
N ASN A 951 30.90 -21.72 33.78
CA ASN A 951 29.66 -22.41 34.15
C ASN A 951 28.95 -23.08 32.95
N TYR A 952 29.31 -22.74 31.71
CA TYR A 952 28.72 -23.32 30.50
C TYR A 952 29.77 -23.93 29.57
N ASN A 953 29.61 -25.22 29.27
CA ASN A 953 30.54 -25.99 28.42
C ASN A 953 30.29 -25.89 26.90
N ASP A 954 29.52 -24.89 26.44
CA ASP A 954 29.28 -24.68 25.01
C ASP A 954 30.44 -23.89 24.37
N SER A 955 31.22 -24.56 23.52
CA SER A 955 32.39 -24.00 22.83
C SER A 955 32.06 -22.74 21.99
N GLY A 956 30.85 -22.65 21.44
CA GLY A 956 30.40 -21.46 20.70
C GLY A 956 30.15 -20.27 21.62
N TYR A 957 29.52 -20.48 22.78
CA TYR A 957 29.26 -19.41 23.75
C TYR A 957 30.48 -19.02 24.57
N ILE A 958 31.35 -19.96 24.96
CA ILE A 958 32.65 -19.65 25.61
C ILE A 958 33.44 -18.65 24.78
N LYS A 959 33.53 -18.87 23.45
CA LYS A 959 34.17 -17.93 22.52
C LYS A 959 33.52 -16.55 22.52
N ARG A 960 32.19 -16.47 22.53
CA ARG A 960 31.45 -15.20 22.57
C ARG A 960 31.67 -14.46 23.88
N PHE A 961 31.56 -15.14 25.03
CA PHE A 961 31.85 -14.53 26.33
C PHE A 961 33.28 -13.99 26.39
N ARG A 962 34.27 -14.70 25.82
CA ARG A 962 35.66 -14.25 25.78
C ARG A 962 35.89 -13.00 24.92
N ILE A 963 35.11 -12.81 23.87
CA ILE A 963 35.08 -11.54 23.11
C ILE A 963 34.42 -10.44 23.92
N VAL A 964 33.29 -10.71 24.58
CA VAL A 964 32.60 -9.76 25.44
C VAL A 964 33.46 -9.35 26.64
N GLU A 965 34.26 -10.25 27.20
CA GLU A 965 35.30 -9.96 28.21
C GLU A 965 36.33 -8.96 27.66
N ALA A 966 36.87 -9.17 26.45
CA ALA A 966 37.81 -8.23 25.84
C ALA A 966 37.19 -6.85 25.57
N VAL A 967 35.92 -6.80 25.15
CA VAL A 967 35.15 -5.55 24.98
C VAL A 967 34.96 -4.85 26.34
N ALA A 968 34.62 -5.59 27.40
CA ALA A 968 34.41 -5.04 28.73
C ALA A 968 35.71 -4.49 29.34
N LEU A 969 36.83 -5.23 29.23
CA LEU A 969 38.17 -4.76 29.62
C LEU A 969 38.55 -3.46 28.91
N ALA A 970 38.37 -3.40 27.58
CA ALA A 970 38.61 -2.17 26.82
C ALA A 970 37.65 -1.02 27.19
N GLY A 971 36.42 -1.35 27.60
CA GLY A 971 35.39 -0.40 28.05
C GLY A 971 35.67 0.23 29.41
N ILE A 972 36.37 -0.48 30.32
CA ILE A 972 36.84 0.05 31.61
C ILE A 972 38.24 0.68 31.56
N GLY A 973 38.93 0.61 30.41
CA GLY A 973 40.28 1.18 30.21
C GLY A 973 41.44 0.21 30.44
N GLU A 974 41.17 -1.07 30.73
CA GLU A 974 42.17 -2.13 30.94
C GLU A 974 42.73 -2.65 29.60
N TYR A 975 43.36 -1.75 28.84
CA TYR A 975 43.74 -1.95 27.45
C TYR A 975 44.74 -3.09 27.22
N ASP A 976 45.68 -3.30 28.15
CA ASP A 976 46.73 -4.32 28.00
C ASP A 976 46.20 -5.74 28.25
N LEU A 977 45.25 -5.87 29.20
CA LEU A 977 44.51 -7.12 29.42
C LEU A 977 43.54 -7.39 28.26
N ALA A 978 42.84 -6.36 27.78
CA ALA A 978 41.96 -6.47 26.62
C ALA A 978 42.71 -6.91 25.34
N ASP A 979 43.92 -6.38 25.11
CA ASP A 979 44.79 -6.79 23.99
C ASP A 979 45.19 -8.25 24.14
N THR A 980 45.63 -8.65 25.34
CA THR A 980 46.02 -10.03 25.64
C THR A 980 44.86 -11.01 25.37
N VAL A 981 43.64 -10.69 25.79
CA VAL A 981 42.46 -11.55 25.57
C VAL A 981 42.06 -11.59 24.09
N ALA A 982 41.99 -10.44 23.40
CA ALA A 982 41.59 -10.38 22.00
C ALA A 982 42.65 -10.97 21.04
N THR A 983 43.93 -10.66 21.25
CA THR A 983 45.06 -11.25 20.50
C THR A 983 45.15 -12.75 20.76
N GLY A 984 44.98 -13.19 22.02
CA GLY A 984 44.93 -14.61 22.38
C GLY A 984 43.77 -15.35 21.70
N PHE A 985 42.58 -14.72 21.64
CA PHE A 985 41.44 -15.24 20.91
C PHE A 985 41.75 -15.46 19.43
N ILE A 986 42.32 -14.46 18.75
CA ILE A 986 42.62 -14.54 17.31
C ILE A 986 43.66 -15.63 17.02
N ARG A 987 44.71 -15.77 17.84
CA ARG A 987 45.72 -16.83 17.68
C ARG A 987 45.09 -18.23 17.81
N ALA A 988 44.19 -18.41 18.77
CA ALA A 988 43.50 -19.69 18.98
C ALA A 988 42.37 -19.96 17.97
N ASN A 989 41.83 -18.92 17.32
CA ASN A 989 40.64 -18.99 16.48
C ASN A 989 40.81 -18.22 15.14
N PRO A 990 41.85 -18.52 14.33
CA PRO A 990 42.26 -17.67 13.20
C PRO A 990 41.26 -17.61 12.03
N ASN A 991 40.36 -18.59 11.91
CA ASN A 991 39.32 -18.68 10.87
C ASN A 991 37.90 -18.58 11.45
N ASP A 992 37.74 -18.15 12.69
CA ASP A 992 36.44 -18.10 13.36
C ASP A 992 35.64 -16.85 12.96
N ALA A 993 34.30 -17.00 12.89
CA ALA A 993 33.39 -15.93 12.51
C ALA A 993 33.43 -14.71 13.45
N LEU A 994 33.91 -14.88 14.69
CA LEU A 994 34.07 -13.80 15.66
C LEU A 994 35.41 -13.05 15.55
N LYS A 995 36.33 -13.47 14.68
CA LYS A 995 37.62 -12.78 14.48
C LYS A 995 37.47 -11.28 14.17
N PRO A 996 36.53 -10.80 13.32
CA PRO A 996 36.38 -9.37 13.04
C PRO A 996 36.01 -8.54 14.28
N TRP A 997 35.32 -9.13 15.26
CA TRP A 997 35.03 -8.48 16.54
C TRP A 997 36.31 -8.32 17.39
N ALA A 998 37.15 -9.37 17.46
CA ALA A 998 38.44 -9.27 18.12
C ALA A 998 39.37 -8.23 17.45
N ASP A 999 39.41 -8.21 16.10
CA ASP A 999 40.17 -7.22 15.33
C ASP A 999 39.67 -5.78 15.63
N ALA A 1000 38.36 -5.57 15.78
CA ALA A 1000 37.78 -4.28 16.12
C ALA A 1000 38.13 -3.83 17.55
N VAL A 1001 38.14 -4.75 18.52
CA VAL A 1001 38.60 -4.48 19.90
C VAL A 1001 40.07 -4.08 19.91
N LEU A 1002 40.94 -4.80 19.20
CA LEU A 1002 42.35 -4.44 19.05
C LEU A 1002 42.56 -3.08 18.37
N ALA A 1003 41.75 -2.75 17.35
CA ALA A 1003 41.80 -1.44 16.72
C ALA A 1003 41.36 -0.30 17.67
N PHE A 1004 40.36 -0.55 18.52
CA PHE A 1004 39.92 0.39 19.55
C PHE A 1004 40.99 0.58 20.64
N ILE A 1005 41.59 -0.51 21.12
CA ILE A 1005 42.73 -0.48 22.06
C ILE A 1005 43.88 0.33 21.47
N LYS A 1006 44.33 0.00 20.25
CA LYS A 1006 45.44 0.70 19.57
C LYS A 1006 45.18 2.19 19.37
N LYS A 1007 43.91 2.61 19.25
CA LYS A 1007 43.51 4.02 19.12
C LYS A 1007 43.54 4.77 20.46
N ASN A 1008 43.20 4.10 21.55
CA ASN A 1008 42.95 4.74 22.86
C ASN A 1008 44.03 4.47 23.91
N ARG A 1009 44.97 3.54 23.65
CA ARG A 1009 46.15 3.29 24.49
C ARG A 1009 47.08 4.50 24.42
N VAL A 1010 47.16 5.25 25.52
CA VAL A 1010 48.14 6.32 25.68
C VAL A 1010 49.54 5.69 25.72
N ALA A 1011 50.48 6.22 24.94
CA ALA A 1011 51.85 5.73 24.95
C ALA A 1011 52.49 5.96 26.34
N PRO A 1012 53.13 4.97 26.96
CA PRO A 1012 53.79 5.15 28.24
C PRO A 1012 54.93 6.17 28.10
N SER A 1013 54.96 7.15 29.00
CA SER A 1013 56.02 8.14 29.07
C SER A 1013 57.36 7.48 29.39
N VAL A 1014 58.38 7.76 28.58
CA VAL A 1014 59.76 7.34 28.84
C VAL A 1014 60.27 8.07 30.09
N ASN A 1015 60.37 7.37 31.22
CA ASN A 1015 61.35 7.53 32.32
C ASN A 1015 60.79 7.09 33.69
N ALA A 1016 61.03 5.83 34.07
CA ALA A 1016 61.33 5.44 35.44
C ALA A 1016 62.00 4.05 35.42
N ALA A 1017 63.18 3.91 36.02
CA ALA A 1017 63.86 2.62 36.13
C ALA A 1017 63.23 1.75 37.25
N PRO A 1018 63.27 0.40 37.15
CA PRO A 1018 62.73 -0.48 38.17
C PRO A 1018 63.72 -0.69 39.34
N PRO A 1019 63.25 -0.77 40.59
CA PRO A 1019 63.99 -1.44 41.66
C PRO A 1019 63.68 -2.95 41.65
N THR A 1020 64.72 -3.76 41.45
CA THR A 1020 64.66 -5.23 41.45
C THR A 1020 64.78 -5.83 42.86
N SER A 1021 63.88 -6.74 43.22
CA SER A 1021 64.09 -7.86 44.18
C SER A 1021 62.79 -8.68 44.36
N ALA A 1022 62.76 -10.01 44.48
CA ALA A 1022 63.70 -11.08 44.14
C ALA A 1022 62.91 -12.42 44.13
N LEU A 1023 63.35 -13.40 43.33
CA LEU A 1023 62.92 -14.82 43.40
C LEU A 1023 63.74 -15.56 44.47
N PRO A 1024 63.20 -16.62 45.12
CA PRO A 1024 63.30 -18.01 44.61
C PRO A 1024 62.03 -18.85 44.92
N GLY A 1025 61.69 -20.01 44.32
CA GLY A 1025 62.33 -21.07 43.53
C GLY A 1025 61.49 -22.37 43.75
N ALA A 1026 61.59 -23.52 43.09
CA ALA A 1026 62.37 -24.00 41.92
C ALA A 1026 61.64 -25.26 41.33
N PRO A 1027 62.24 -26.26 40.61
CA PRO A 1027 62.00 -26.52 39.18
C PRO A 1027 61.66 -28.04 38.87
N PRO A 1028 61.97 -28.71 37.72
CA PRO A 1028 62.23 -28.34 36.30
C PRO A 1028 61.54 -29.20 35.17
N SER A 1029 61.44 -28.61 33.96
CA SER A 1029 61.76 -29.09 32.57
C SER A 1029 61.32 -30.46 31.94
N SER A 1030 60.77 -30.39 30.71
CA SER A 1030 61.15 -31.12 29.44
C SER A 1030 60.27 -30.60 28.26
N ALA A 1031 60.72 -29.84 27.25
CA ALA A 1031 61.59 -30.14 26.07
C ALA A 1031 60.89 -30.90 24.90
N VAL A 1032 61.14 -30.70 23.57
CA VAL A 1032 61.39 -29.56 22.64
C VAL A 1032 61.63 -30.12 21.19
N THR A 1033 61.32 -29.36 20.11
CA THR A 1033 62.08 -29.13 18.81
C THR A 1033 61.10 -28.59 17.72
N SER A 1034 61.20 -27.42 17.05
CA SER A 1034 62.24 -26.78 16.16
C SER A 1034 62.27 -27.35 14.72
N ALA A 1035 62.57 -26.67 13.59
CA ALA A 1035 63.22 -25.38 13.19
C ALA A 1035 62.89 -25.08 11.68
N ALA A 1036 63.32 -24.03 10.92
CA ALA A 1036 63.59 -22.58 11.11
C ALA A 1036 63.90 -21.89 9.73
N ASN A 1037 63.96 -20.54 9.68
CA ASN A 1037 64.61 -19.66 8.64
C ASN A 1037 64.04 -19.58 7.18
N ALA A 1038 64.56 -18.74 6.25
CA ALA A 1038 64.65 -17.25 6.21
C ALA A 1038 65.12 -16.72 4.81
N ALA A 1039 64.51 -15.61 4.34
CA ALA A 1039 64.99 -14.55 3.41
C ALA A 1039 65.62 -14.79 1.98
N ALA A 1040 65.01 -14.09 1.00
CA ALA A 1040 65.61 -13.20 -0.04
C ALA A 1040 66.07 -13.65 -1.47
N ASN A 1041 65.55 -12.89 -2.45
CA ASN A 1041 66.14 -12.30 -3.68
C ASN A 1041 66.12 -12.94 -5.11
N ALA A 1042 65.68 -12.06 -6.04
CA ALA A 1042 66.08 -11.83 -7.44
C ALA A 1042 65.57 -12.68 -8.63
N THR A 1043 64.86 -11.97 -9.53
CA THR A 1043 64.54 -12.21 -10.97
C THR A 1043 65.75 -11.89 -11.90
N PRO A 1044 65.71 -11.99 -13.27
CA PRO A 1044 64.70 -12.49 -14.24
C PRO A 1044 65.33 -13.43 -15.34
N PRO A 1045 65.00 -13.38 -16.67
CA PRO A 1045 63.92 -14.13 -17.33
C PRO A 1045 64.34 -14.93 -18.61
N ALA A 1046 63.46 -15.82 -19.14
CA ALA A 1046 63.10 -15.92 -20.58
C ALA A 1046 62.14 -17.10 -20.95
N THR A 1047 61.21 -16.81 -21.87
CA THR A 1047 60.40 -17.67 -22.79
C THR A 1047 61.04 -19.00 -23.25
N THR A 1048 60.34 -20.14 -23.47
CA THR A 1048 59.24 -20.39 -24.46
C THR A 1048 58.44 -21.72 -24.25
N SER A 1049 57.26 -21.81 -24.90
CA SER A 1049 56.55 -23.02 -25.44
C SER A 1049 56.21 -24.27 -24.59
N LYS A 1050 54.89 -24.44 -24.39
CA LYS A 1050 54.07 -25.66 -24.11
C LYS A 1050 54.25 -26.72 -25.25
N PRO A 1051 54.18 -28.08 -25.05
CA PRO A 1051 52.91 -28.75 -24.69
C PRO A 1051 52.86 -30.07 -23.89
N ALA A 1052 51.59 -30.35 -23.49
CA ALA A 1052 50.96 -31.61 -23.07
C ALA A 1052 50.73 -31.85 -21.56
N ASP A 1053 49.49 -32.30 -21.32
CA ASP A 1053 48.79 -32.72 -20.10
C ASP A 1053 49.59 -33.62 -19.12
N THR A 1054 49.30 -33.72 -17.81
CA THR A 1054 48.05 -33.37 -17.09
C THR A 1054 48.35 -33.09 -15.62
N THR A 1055 48.03 -31.90 -15.10
CA THR A 1055 47.71 -31.62 -13.67
C THR A 1055 47.42 -30.13 -13.51
N ALA A 1056 46.28 -29.79 -12.92
CA ALA A 1056 45.99 -28.40 -12.53
C ALA A 1056 45.11 -28.35 -11.28
N VAL A 1057 45.73 -28.00 -10.16
CA VAL A 1057 45.05 -27.30 -9.07
C VAL A 1057 44.34 -26.08 -9.67
N ASN A 1058 43.07 -25.89 -9.36
CA ASN A 1058 42.37 -24.66 -9.70
C ASN A 1058 41.78 -23.98 -8.47
N GLN A 1059 41.93 -22.67 -8.45
CA GLN A 1059 41.45 -21.75 -7.42
C GLN A 1059 39.92 -21.89 -7.22
N PRO A 1060 39.37 -21.54 -6.04
CA PRO A 1060 37.93 -21.41 -5.89
C PRO A 1060 37.41 -20.27 -6.77
N ASN A 1061 36.78 -20.68 -7.87
CA ASN A 1061 36.26 -19.87 -8.98
C ASN A 1061 35.66 -18.51 -8.58
N ALA A 1062 36.18 -17.45 -9.21
CA ALA A 1062 35.35 -16.31 -9.60
C ALA A 1062 34.44 -16.74 -10.76
N GLY A 1063 33.23 -17.20 -10.44
CA GLY A 1063 32.24 -17.63 -11.44
C GLY A 1063 31.66 -16.45 -12.22
N SER A 1064 32.34 -16.02 -13.28
CA SER A 1064 31.72 -15.20 -14.32
C SER A 1064 30.76 -16.05 -15.15
N SER A 1065 29.48 -16.04 -14.80
CA SER A 1065 28.47 -16.38 -15.80
C SER A 1065 28.52 -15.28 -16.87
N ASN A 1066 28.97 -15.63 -18.07
CA ASN A 1066 29.15 -14.67 -19.18
C ASN A 1066 27.80 -14.32 -19.83
N ILE A 1067 26.82 -14.01 -18.99
CA ILE A 1067 25.47 -13.62 -19.37
C ILE A 1067 25.52 -12.09 -19.56
N PRO A 1068 25.29 -11.56 -20.77
CA PRO A 1068 25.30 -10.13 -21.00
C PRO A 1068 24.27 -9.42 -20.09
N PRO A 1069 24.51 -8.15 -19.72
CA PRO A 1069 23.53 -7.37 -18.96
C PRO A 1069 22.22 -7.29 -19.75
N PRO A 1070 21.04 -7.34 -19.10
CA PRO A 1070 19.77 -7.24 -19.81
C PRO A 1070 19.67 -5.87 -20.52
N PRO A 1071 18.99 -5.78 -21.67
CA PRO A 1071 18.93 -4.55 -22.46
C PRO A 1071 18.19 -3.41 -21.72
N ALA A 1072 17.20 -3.76 -20.88
CA ALA A 1072 16.44 -2.85 -20.05
C ALA A 1072 16.32 -3.39 -18.63
N TYR A 1073 16.10 -2.51 -17.65
CA TYR A 1073 15.71 -2.93 -16.30
C TYR A 1073 14.32 -3.58 -16.34
N SER A 1074 14.14 -4.70 -15.65
CA SER A 1074 12.88 -5.47 -15.66
C SER A 1074 12.52 -5.98 -14.26
N TYR A 1075 11.23 -6.03 -13.94
CA TYR A 1075 10.77 -6.45 -12.62
C TYR A 1075 10.40 -7.93 -12.63
N ASN A 1076 11.10 -8.73 -11.83
CA ASN A 1076 10.82 -10.14 -11.61
C ASN A 1076 10.91 -10.44 -10.12
N SER A 1077 9.77 -10.52 -9.43
CA SER A 1077 9.73 -10.70 -7.97
C SER A 1077 10.28 -12.03 -7.46
N LYS A 1078 10.42 -13.05 -8.33
CA LYS A 1078 10.92 -14.39 -8.01
C LYS A 1078 12.41 -14.62 -8.30
N ALA A 1079 13.10 -13.63 -8.88
CA ALA A 1079 14.54 -13.70 -9.09
C ALA A 1079 15.30 -13.45 -7.77
N GLU A 1080 16.57 -13.85 -7.70
CA GLU A 1080 17.45 -13.48 -6.59
C GLU A 1080 17.55 -11.94 -6.49
N HIS A 1081 17.51 -11.41 -5.26
CA HIS A 1081 17.63 -9.99 -4.96
C HIS A 1081 18.77 -9.71 -3.98
N TYR A 1082 19.26 -8.48 -4.05
CA TYR A 1082 20.24 -7.88 -3.15
C TYR A 1082 19.62 -6.66 -2.46
N ALA A 1083 19.99 -6.43 -1.22
CA ALA A 1083 19.71 -5.19 -0.50
C ALA A 1083 20.94 -4.29 -0.59
N VAL A 1084 20.75 -3.02 -0.95
CA VAL A 1084 21.84 -2.08 -1.26
C VAL A 1084 21.71 -0.82 -0.42
N PHE A 1085 22.81 -0.45 0.22
CA PHE A 1085 23.07 0.88 0.79
C PHE A 1085 24.06 1.59 -0.13
N SER A 1086 23.66 2.68 -0.77
CA SER A 1086 24.54 3.51 -1.60
C SER A 1086 25.02 4.73 -0.85
N PHE A 1087 26.28 5.09 -1.06
CA PHE A 1087 26.96 6.25 -0.49
C PHE A 1087 27.65 7.04 -1.60
N ALA A 1088 28.18 8.23 -1.30
CA ALA A 1088 28.96 9.03 -2.25
C ALA A 1088 30.39 8.47 -2.38
N VAL A 1089 31.33 9.01 -1.58
CA VAL A 1089 32.74 8.62 -1.59
C VAL A 1089 33.02 7.56 -0.51
N MET A 1090 33.99 6.68 -0.75
CA MET A 1090 34.45 5.71 0.25
C MET A 1090 35.22 6.44 1.36
N GLU A 1091 34.63 6.50 2.54
CA GLU A 1091 35.14 7.21 3.72
C GLU A 1091 35.36 6.22 4.87
N GLN A 1092 36.07 6.63 5.93
CA GLN A 1092 36.34 5.75 7.07
C GLN A 1092 35.05 5.21 7.73
N ARG A 1093 33.99 6.03 7.78
CA ARG A 1093 32.64 5.65 8.25
C ARG A 1093 31.90 4.63 7.36
N THR A 1094 32.29 4.47 6.10
CA THR A 1094 31.71 3.44 5.21
C THR A 1094 31.94 2.04 5.76
N MET A 1095 33.10 1.82 6.38
CA MET A 1095 33.42 0.54 7.03
C MET A 1095 32.65 0.33 8.34
N GLY A 1096 32.32 1.42 9.06
CA GLY A 1096 31.45 1.39 10.25
C GLY A 1096 30.04 0.89 9.91
N VAL A 1097 29.40 1.47 8.89
CA VAL A 1097 28.07 1.00 8.42
C VAL A 1097 28.16 -0.42 7.87
N LYS A 1098 29.21 -0.78 7.13
CA LYS A 1098 29.40 -2.17 6.65
C LYS A 1098 29.46 -3.17 7.82
N ALA A 1099 30.18 -2.84 8.88
CA ALA A 1099 30.28 -3.67 10.08
C ALA A 1099 28.92 -3.75 10.81
N ALA A 1100 28.26 -2.62 11.04
CA ALA A 1100 26.94 -2.58 11.67
C ALA A 1100 25.85 -3.31 10.88
N MET A 1101 25.92 -3.30 9.54
CA MET A 1101 25.09 -4.16 8.68
C MET A 1101 25.44 -5.64 8.84
N GLY A 1102 26.72 -5.99 8.97
CA GLY A 1102 27.16 -7.37 9.25
C GLY A 1102 26.68 -7.89 10.61
N ASP A 1103 26.72 -7.06 11.64
CA ASP A 1103 26.17 -7.37 12.96
C ASP A 1103 24.65 -7.51 12.88
N PHE A 1104 23.96 -6.55 12.26
CA PHE A 1104 22.52 -6.61 12.03
C PHE A 1104 22.09 -7.89 11.29
N ASN A 1105 22.84 -8.31 10.25
CA ASN A 1105 22.62 -9.58 9.56
C ASN A 1105 22.75 -10.76 10.53
N SER A 1106 23.81 -10.76 11.34
CA SER A 1106 24.13 -11.86 12.27
C SER A 1106 23.12 -11.97 13.42
N PHE A 1107 22.60 -10.84 13.92
CA PHE A 1107 21.61 -10.82 15.00
C PHE A 1107 20.15 -10.98 14.55
N LYS A 1108 19.76 -10.43 13.39
CA LYS A 1108 18.36 -10.46 12.92
C LYS A 1108 18.08 -11.53 11.86
N PHE A 1109 19.11 -12.00 11.16
CA PHE A 1109 19.00 -12.99 10.09
C PHE A 1109 20.06 -14.13 10.17
N PRO A 1110 20.36 -14.69 11.37
CA PRO A 1110 21.44 -15.68 11.54
C PRO A 1110 21.32 -16.90 10.63
N ALA A 1111 20.08 -17.35 10.36
CA ALA A 1111 19.81 -18.52 9.52
C ALA A 1111 20.05 -18.30 8.02
N MET A 1112 20.18 -17.05 7.54
CA MET A 1112 20.25 -16.74 6.11
C MET A 1112 21.68 -16.65 5.55
N THR A 1113 22.72 -16.67 6.40
CA THR A 1113 24.14 -16.54 5.98
C THR A 1113 24.43 -15.32 5.09
N LEU A 1114 23.74 -14.21 5.37
CA LEU A 1114 23.82 -12.98 4.58
C LEU A 1114 25.21 -12.36 4.70
N ARG A 1115 25.82 -12.07 3.54
CA ARG A 1115 27.13 -11.41 3.44
C ARG A 1115 26.97 -10.03 2.82
N SER A 1116 27.64 -9.04 3.42
CA SER A 1116 27.68 -7.65 2.94
C SER A 1116 29.07 -7.33 2.35
N ASP A 1117 29.11 -7.15 1.03
CA ASP A 1117 30.32 -6.75 0.30
C ASP A 1117 30.26 -5.26 -0.07
N VAL A 1118 31.42 -4.61 -0.28
CA VAL A 1118 31.49 -3.20 -0.72
C VAL A 1118 32.07 -3.16 -2.14
N GLU A 1119 31.38 -2.48 -3.06
CA GLU A 1119 31.82 -2.28 -4.43
C GLU A 1119 31.60 -0.83 -4.87
N MET A 1120 32.55 -0.22 -5.58
CA MET A 1120 32.36 1.08 -6.21
C MET A 1120 31.62 0.93 -7.55
N LEU A 1121 30.58 1.75 -7.78
CA LEU A 1121 29.84 1.79 -9.04
C LEU A 1121 30.54 2.68 -10.07
N ASN A 1122 31.02 3.83 -9.60
CA ASN A 1122 31.87 4.79 -10.29
C ASN A 1122 32.70 5.56 -9.24
N ASN A 1123 33.43 6.60 -9.63
CA ASN A 1123 34.31 7.33 -8.70
C ASN A 1123 33.56 8.08 -7.59
N ASP A 1124 32.29 8.44 -7.84
CA ASP A 1124 31.48 9.33 -6.98
C ASP A 1124 30.33 8.58 -6.26
N ARG A 1125 30.21 7.26 -6.48
CA ARG A 1125 29.20 6.40 -5.86
C ARG A 1125 29.73 5.01 -5.53
N GLY A 1126 29.63 4.65 -4.26
CA GLY A 1126 29.85 3.28 -3.77
C GLY A 1126 28.58 2.61 -3.26
N LEU A 1127 28.61 1.27 -3.19
CA LEU A 1127 27.50 0.41 -2.81
C LEU A 1127 27.97 -0.61 -1.76
N ILE A 1128 27.21 -0.76 -0.67
CA ILE A 1128 27.28 -1.92 0.23
C ILE A 1128 26.14 -2.87 -0.17
N LEU A 1129 26.47 -4.07 -0.61
CA LEU A 1129 25.54 -5.07 -1.12
C LEU A 1129 25.40 -6.24 -0.16
N THR A 1130 24.23 -6.41 0.46
CA THR A 1130 23.86 -7.64 1.16
C THR A 1130 23.21 -8.62 0.18
N ARG A 1131 23.85 -9.79 -0.01
CA ARG A 1131 23.49 -10.79 -1.03
C ARG A 1131 22.71 -11.99 -0.47
N LYS A 1132 22.16 -12.83 -1.37
CA LYS A 1132 21.36 -14.05 -1.10
C LYS A 1132 19.94 -13.83 -0.54
N PHE A 1133 19.11 -13.03 -1.20
CA PHE A 1133 17.65 -13.09 -0.99
C PHE A 1133 17.00 -13.83 -2.16
N ASP A 1134 16.29 -14.93 -1.90
CA ASP A 1134 15.69 -15.80 -2.93
C ASP A 1134 14.65 -15.08 -3.81
N ASN A 1135 14.10 -13.97 -3.32
CA ASN A 1135 13.03 -13.21 -3.95
C ASN A 1135 12.95 -11.77 -3.42
N ALA A 1136 12.19 -10.92 -4.13
CA ALA A 1136 12.00 -9.51 -3.78
C ALA A 1136 11.37 -9.29 -2.40
N LEU A 1137 10.54 -10.22 -1.92
CA LEU A 1137 9.86 -10.10 -0.64
C LEU A 1137 10.83 -10.26 0.54
N GLN A 1138 11.73 -11.25 0.50
CA GLN A 1138 12.78 -11.41 1.50
C GLN A 1138 13.68 -10.16 1.57
N ALA A 1139 14.14 -9.65 0.42
CA ALA A 1139 14.94 -8.42 0.37
C ALA A 1139 14.18 -7.19 0.90
N LYS A 1140 12.87 -7.06 0.64
CA LYS A 1140 12.03 -5.96 1.15
C LYS A 1140 11.78 -6.07 2.66
N ILE A 1141 11.61 -7.29 3.20
CA ILE A 1141 11.51 -7.54 4.65
C ILE A 1141 12.81 -7.13 5.35
N TYR A 1142 13.95 -7.61 4.84
CA TYR A 1142 15.28 -7.23 5.32
C TYR A 1142 15.46 -5.71 5.31
N MET A 1143 15.15 -5.06 4.19
CA MET A 1143 15.30 -3.61 4.02
C MET A 1143 14.43 -2.81 4.99
N ASN A 1144 13.21 -3.26 5.27
CA ASN A 1144 12.32 -2.63 6.23
C ASN A 1144 12.84 -2.75 7.67
N MET A 1145 13.34 -3.93 8.07
CA MET A 1145 13.93 -4.12 9.40
C MET A 1145 15.24 -3.33 9.58
N LEU A 1146 16.04 -3.22 8.51
CA LEU A 1146 17.26 -2.44 8.49
C LEU A 1146 16.96 -0.94 8.70
N ARG A 1147 15.98 -0.40 7.97
CA ARG A 1147 15.47 0.98 8.18
C ARG A 1147 14.88 1.21 9.56
N ALA A 1148 14.25 0.20 10.15
CA ALA A 1148 13.73 0.25 11.52
C ALA A 1148 14.83 0.18 12.61
N THR A 1149 16.11 0.14 12.22
CA THR A 1149 17.25 0.11 13.15
C THR A 1149 18.20 1.29 12.88
N PRO A 1150 17.84 2.55 13.25
CA PRO A 1150 18.62 3.75 12.91
C PRO A 1150 20.08 3.74 13.38
N GLN A 1151 20.38 2.96 14.43
CA GLN A 1151 21.74 2.79 14.95
C GLN A 1151 22.73 2.22 13.92
N VAL A 1152 22.26 1.48 12.91
CA VAL A 1152 23.11 0.95 11.82
C VAL A 1152 23.65 2.08 10.92
N PHE A 1153 22.93 3.20 10.85
CA PHE A 1153 23.25 4.34 9.97
C PHE A 1153 23.77 5.57 10.72
N ARG A 1154 24.07 5.45 12.02
CA ARG A 1154 24.37 6.57 12.93
C ARG A 1154 25.49 7.52 12.46
N GLU A 1155 26.39 7.06 11.58
CA GLU A 1155 27.49 7.86 11.02
C GLU A 1155 27.13 8.59 9.71
N TYR A 1156 25.88 8.46 9.22
CA TYR A 1156 25.37 9.09 8.01
C TYR A 1156 24.04 9.81 8.28
N LYS A 1157 23.80 10.94 7.62
CA LYS A 1157 22.50 11.63 7.61
C LYS A 1157 21.58 11.03 6.55
N ASP A 1158 20.26 11.12 6.75
CA ASP A 1158 19.23 10.54 5.86
C ASP A 1158 19.33 10.98 4.38
N ASN A 1159 19.99 12.11 4.10
CA ASN A 1159 20.23 12.62 2.74
C ASN A 1159 21.58 12.23 2.12
N GLU A 1160 22.47 11.57 2.88
CA GLU A 1160 23.82 11.18 2.44
C GLU A 1160 23.87 9.77 1.82
N TYR A 1161 22.80 8.99 1.96
CA TYR A 1161 22.71 7.60 1.47
C TYR A 1161 21.36 7.28 0.83
N GLU A 1162 21.30 6.24 -0.02
CA GLU A 1162 20.03 5.67 -0.48
C GLU A 1162 19.96 4.16 -0.21
N LEU A 1163 18.79 3.69 0.23
CA LEU A 1163 18.51 2.28 0.50
C LEU A 1163 17.51 1.71 -0.51
N PHE A 1164 17.90 0.69 -1.28
CA PHE A 1164 17.04 0.06 -2.29
C PHE A 1164 17.30 -1.45 -2.46
N THR A 1165 16.36 -2.15 -3.08
CA THR A 1165 16.47 -3.59 -3.38
C THR A 1165 16.55 -3.80 -4.89
N ILE A 1166 17.49 -4.61 -5.36
CA ILE A 1166 17.77 -4.83 -6.78
C ILE A 1166 17.84 -6.32 -7.10
N SER A 1167 17.28 -6.79 -8.22
CA SER A 1167 17.46 -8.17 -8.66
C SER A 1167 18.89 -8.39 -9.18
N ALA A 1168 19.39 -9.63 -9.15
CA ALA A 1168 20.71 -9.98 -9.67
C ALA A 1168 20.90 -9.52 -11.14
N ASP A 1169 19.87 -9.68 -11.98
CA ASP A 1169 19.87 -9.25 -13.38
C ASP A 1169 19.92 -7.72 -13.54
N ASN A 1170 19.12 -6.99 -12.75
CA ASN A 1170 19.15 -5.53 -12.75
C ASN A 1170 20.48 -5.00 -12.20
N TYR A 1171 21.11 -5.70 -11.25
CA TYR A 1171 22.43 -5.34 -10.74
C TYR A 1171 23.52 -5.48 -11.81
N ARG A 1172 23.47 -6.55 -12.62
CA ARG A 1172 24.36 -6.70 -13.79
C ARG A 1172 24.18 -5.54 -14.78
N LYS A 1173 22.95 -5.07 -15.01
CA LYS A 1173 22.70 -3.86 -15.82
C LYS A 1173 23.22 -2.59 -15.15
N LEU A 1174 22.93 -2.36 -13.87
CA LEU A 1174 23.40 -1.18 -13.13
C LEU A 1174 24.93 -1.07 -13.16
N LYS A 1175 25.64 -2.20 -13.01
CA LYS A 1175 27.10 -2.25 -13.07
C LYS A 1175 27.65 -1.95 -14.48
N ALA A 1176 26.90 -2.24 -15.53
CA ALA A 1176 27.25 -1.92 -16.92
C ALA A 1176 26.92 -0.45 -17.28
N ASP A 1177 25.71 0.02 -16.94
CA ASP A 1177 25.25 1.38 -17.21
C ASP A 1177 25.98 2.44 -16.35
N LYS A 1178 26.41 2.07 -15.14
CA LYS A 1178 27.00 2.94 -14.08
C LYS A 1178 26.14 4.13 -13.65
N ASP A 1179 24.88 4.18 -14.08
CA ASP A 1179 23.89 5.21 -13.76
C ASP A 1179 22.88 4.72 -12.71
N LEU A 1180 23.12 5.10 -11.45
CA LEU A 1180 22.20 4.85 -10.35
C LEU A 1180 20.88 5.61 -10.49
N LYS A 1181 20.86 6.78 -11.13
CA LYS A 1181 19.65 7.62 -11.28
C LYS A 1181 18.65 6.95 -12.24
N ALA A 1182 19.13 6.36 -13.33
CA ALA A 1182 18.31 5.54 -14.22
C ALA A 1182 17.68 4.35 -13.48
N TYR A 1183 18.47 3.62 -12.68
CA TYR A 1183 17.93 2.52 -11.88
C TYR A 1183 16.94 2.99 -10.81
N MET A 1184 17.21 4.10 -10.11
CA MET A 1184 16.33 4.60 -9.06
C MET A 1184 14.98 5.12 -9.58
N ASN A 1185 14.92 5.61 -10.83
CA ASN A 1185 13.65 5.91 -11.50
C ASN A 1185 12.85 4.62 -11.76
N PHE A 1186 13.50 3.57 -12.25
CA PHE A 1186 12.87 2.25 -12.43
C PHE A 1186 12.42 1.62 -11.09
N TYR A 1187 13.26 1.71 -10.05
CA TYR A 1187 12.96 1.23 -8.69
C TYR A 1187 11.72 1.94 -8.10
N LYS A 1188 11.65 3.28 -8.20
CA LYS A 1188 10.49 4.07 -7.77
C LYS A 1188 9.19 3.66 -8.48
N ALA A 1189 9.26 3.24 -9.75
CA ALA A 1189 8.09 2.84 -10.53
C ALA A 1189 7.65 1.37 -10.35
N ASN A 1190 8.51 0.48 -9.81
CA ASN A 1190 8.26 -0.98 -9.80
C ASN A 1190 8.41 -1.67 -8.43
N TYR A 1191 9.12 -1.07 -7.47
CA TYR A 1191 9.44 -1.68 -6.17
C TYR A 1191 8.92 -0.93 -4.94
N LYS A 1192 8.70 0.39 -5.04
CA LYS A 1192 8.19 1.20 -3.92
C LYS A 1192 6.72 0.91 -3.68
#